data_AF-A0AA91TDX8-F1
#
_entry.id   AF-A0AA91TDX8-F1
#
_cell.length_a   1.000
_cell.length_b   1.000
_cell.length_c   1.000
_cell.angle_alpha   90.00
_cell.angle_beta   90.00
_cell.angle_gamma   90.00
#
_symmetry.space_group_name_H-M   'P 1'
#
loop_
_entity.id
_entity.type
_entity.pdbx_description
1 polymer ?
#
loop_
_entity_poly.entity_id
_entity_poly.type
_entity_poly.pdbx_seq_one_letter_code
_entity_poly.pdbx_strand_id
1 'polypeptide(L)'
;MNVQVKKVYRNDYLNIISALFKKLGLPQLIDHLVPVDPQCQTRVSDAVQAILYNLFDGRQALVHVERWAQEIDLEKLIRPGLHPSWLNDDALARHLDRLYEADIHKVISTCLIHIYRKEGLSLRAFHADTTDKTVYGAYESASLEALQITHGYNRHHRWQKQIGFGLVGNEDGIPFYGDVHDGNLPDKTWNPEVLSRVHEQLKQAKMEDEWIYVADSAAMTKDTLAQTKAANAFLITRGPSSLRIVKRALAEADSPHIPWSEPFTLAERNGATYRVWETSSTYEGHPVRLIVVESSALDQRKGKTLEKERTKEAELLREEQAHWERHPFSCREDAEQALASLKASLRPRFHRVEAAVEEIVRPKKRRGRPTAMLLGTAKIFSQLRDDIRGEIRFLFQHAEELFPGGAEEMVQAGVMDGVDVVIGTHLWSPLERGKIGIVYGPMMAAPDRFFIRIIGKGGHGAMPHQTIDAIAIGAQVVTNLQHIVSRYVDPLEPLVLSVTQFVAGTAHNVLPGEVEIQGTVRTFDETLRRTVPQWMERIVKGITEAHGASYEFRFDYGYRPVINYDEVTRVMEETACELFGEEAVARLKPNMGGEDFSAFLQKAPGSFFYVGAGNVEKGIVYPHHHPRFTIDEDALEIGVQMFVAATLKLLAGAE
;
A
#
# COMPACT_ATOMS: atom_id res chain seq x y z
N MET A 1 -20.06 -67.23 -10.42
CA MET A 1 -19.39 -66.40 -9.39
C MET A 1 -19.62 -64.96 -9.78
N ASN A 2 -20.24 -64.14 -8.91
CA ASN A 2 -20.47 -62.72 -9.19
C ASN A 2 -19.34 -61.90 -8.56
N VAL A 3 -18.67 -61.08 -9.37
CA VAL A 3 -17.71 -60.09 -8.88
C VAL A 3 -18.50 -58.84 -8.52
N GLN A 4 -18.46 -58.44 -7.24
CA GLN A 4 -19.08 -57.21 -6.76
C GLN A 4 -17.98 -56.24 -6.34
N VAL A 5 -17.94 -55.07 -6.97
CA VAL A 5 -17.09 -53.96 -6.52
C VAL A 5 -17.70 -53.42 -5.22
N LYS A 6 -17.00 -53.60 -4.09
CA LYS A 6 -17.48 -53.16 -2.78
C LYS A 6 -17.38 -51.65 -2.61
N LYS A 7 -16.24 -51.05 -2.97
CA LYS A 7 -15.93 -49.60 -2.88
C LYS A 7 -14.83 -49.22 -3.88
N VAL A 8 -14.79 -47.95 -4.26
CA VAL A 8 -13.73 -47.32 -5.08
C VAL A 8 -13.21 -46.11 -4.30
N TYR A 9 -11.90 -46.00 -4.14
CA TYR A 9 -11.27 -44.94 -3.35
C TYR A 9 -10.34 -44.09 -4.22
N ARG A 10 -10.22 -42.81 -3.87
CA ARG A 10 -9.26 -41.87 -4.46
C ARG A 10 -7.99 -41.88 -3.62
N ASN A 11 -6.84 -42.11 -4.23
CA ASN A 11 -5.56 -42.22 -3.49
C ASN A 11 -4.42 -41.38 -4.08
N ASP A 12 -4.63 -40.72 -5.22
CA ASP A 12 -3.72 -39.79 -5.92
C ASP A 12 -2.21 -39.98 -5.60
N TYR A 13 -1.53 -38.93 -5.14
CA TYR A 13 -0.12 -38.95 -4.73
C TYR A 13 0.09 -39.48 -3.30
N LEU A 14 -0.98 -39.71 -2.53
CA LEU A 14 -0.89 -40.24 -1.16
C LEU A 14 -0.25 -41.63 -1.13
N ASN A 15 -0.38 -42.41 -2.21
CA ASN A 15 0.36 -43.69 -2.35
C ASN A 15 1.88 -43.50 -2.28
N ILE A 16 2.41 -42.43 -2.90
CA ILE A 16 3.85 -42.14 -2.92
C ILE A 16 4.30 -41.75 -1.51
N ILE A 17 3.54 -40.87 -0.86
CA ILE A 17 3.83 -40.42 0.51
C ILE A 17 3.78 -41.59 1.49
N SER A 18 2.76 -42.44 1.38
CA SER A 18 2.63 -43.67 2.16
C SER A 18 3.80 -44.62 1.95
N ALA A 19 4.19 -44.85 0.70
CA ALA A 19 5.33 -45.69 0.39
C ALA A 19 6.63 -45.14 0.99
N LEU A 20 6.84 -43.82 0.96
CA LEU A 20 7.99 -43.17 1.59
C LEU A 20 7.96 -43.31 3.11
N PHE A 21 6.82 -43.05 3.76
CA PHE A 21 6.66 -43.21 5.22
C PHE A 21 7.00 -44.62 5.69
N LYS A 22 6.49 -45.63 4.96
CA LYS A 22 6.76 -47.04 5.22
C LYS A 22 8.20 -47.42 4.92
N LYS A 23 8.74 -46.98 3.77
CA LYS A 23 10.15 -47.21 3.39
C LYS A 23 11.07 -46.66 4.45
N LEU A 24 10.78 -45.46 4.98
CA LEU A 24 11.56 -44.82 6.03
C LEU A 24 11.38 -45.48 7.39
N GLY A 25 10.34 -46.28 7.63
CA GLY A 25 10.12 -46.99 8.90
C GLY A 25 9.61 -46.08 10.03
N LEU A 26 9.05 -44.93 9.67
CA LEU A 26 8.55 -43.94 10.62
C LEU A 26 7.37 -44.45 11.47
N PRO A 27 6.39 -45.22 10.93
CA PRO A 27 5.27 -45.67 11.75
C PRO A 27 5.68 -46.52 12.96
N GLN A 28 6.59 -47.48 12.75
CA GLN A 28 7.09 -48.34 13.82
C GLN A 28 7.91 -47.56 14.84
N LEU A 29 8.66 -46.55 14.39
CA LEU A 29 9.43 -45.68 15.27
C LEU A 29 8.52 -44.81 16.14
N ILE A 30 7.50 -44.19 15.55
CA ILE A 30 6.53 -43.36 16.27
C ILE A 30 5.78 -44.19 17.32
N ASP A 31 5.29 -45.38 16.95
CA ASP A 31 4.58 -46.28 17.86
C ASP A 31 5.49 -46.83 18.99
N HIS A 32 6.81 -46.86 18.79
CA HIS A 32 7.77 -47.23 19.83
C HIS A 32 8.03 -46.09 20.82
N LEU A 33 8.05 -44.85 20.31
CA LEU A 33 8.35 -43.66 21.11
C LEU A 33 7.13 -43.18 21.91
N VAL A 34 5.93 -43.38 21.38
CA VAL A 34 4.69 -42.85 21.97
C VAL A 34 3.76 -44.00 22.32
N PRO A 35 3.43 -44.20 23.60
CA PRO A 35 2.51 -45.26 24.01
C PRO A 35 1.11 -45.01 23.46
N VAL A 36 0.43 -46.10 23.07
CA VAL A 36 -0.95 -46.04 22.58
C VAL A 36 -1.90 -45.80 23.76
N ASP A 37 -2.84 -44.87 23.59
CA ASP A 37 -3.91 -44.71 24.58
C ASP A 37 -4.83 -45.95 24.57
N PRO A 38 -5.05 -46.62 25.72
CA PRO A 38 -5.88 -47.83 25.78
C PRO A 38 -7.32 -47.63 25.31
N GLN A 39 -7.83 -46.40 25.28
CA GLN A 39 -9.18 -46.08 24.82
C GLN A 39 -9.25 -45.92 23.29
N CYS A 40 -8.10 -45.82 22.61
CA CYS A 40 -8.02 -45.68 21.17
C CYS A 40 -7.86 -47.05 20.47
N GLN A 41 -8.62 -47.24 19.39
CA GLN A 41 -8.46 -48.40 18.49
C GLN A 41 -7.35 -48.18 17.45
N THR A 42 -6.87 -46.94 17.35
CA THR A 42 -5.77 -46.48 16.49
C THR A 42 -4.47 -46.39 17.26
N ARG A 43 -3.36 -46.58 16.56
CA ARG A 43 -2.02 -46.25 17.07
C ARG A 43 -1.71 -44.79 16.81
N VAL A 44 -0.70 -44.27 17.49
CA VAL A 44 -0.25 -42.88 17.30
C VAL A 44 0.23 -42.66 15.87
N SER A 45 0.95 -43.63 15.28
CA SER A 45 1.37 -43.54 13.88
C SER A 45 0.21 -43.58 12.89
N ASP A 46 -0.92 -44.21 13.23
CA ASP A 46 -2.13 -44.18 12.39
C ASP A 46 -2.69 -42.76 12.34
N ALA A 47 -2.80 -42.11 13.51
CA ALA A 47 -3.30 -40.75 13.63
C ALA A 47 -2.37 -39.73 12.94
N VAL A 48 -1.05 -39.83 13.16
CA VAL A 48 -0.06 -38.95 12.50
C VAL A 48 -0.13 -39.07 10.99
N GLN A 49 -0.19 -40.30 10.45
CA GLN A 49 -0.31 -40.52 9.01
C GLN A 49 -1.64 -39.97 8.47
N ALA A 50 -2.76 -40.20 9.17
CA ALA A 50 -4.05 -39.67 8.76
C ALA A 50 -4.06 -38.13 8.73
N ILE A 51 -3.50 -37.48 9.75
CA ILE A 51 -3.37 -36.02 9.81
C ILE A 51 -2.51 -35.50 8.65
N LEU A 52 -1.33 -36.09 8.44
CA LEU A 52 -0.43 -35.67 7.36
C LEU A 52 -1.04 -35.88 5.99
N TYR A 53 -1.71 -37.00 5.76
CA TYR A 53 -2.37 -37.28 4.48
C TYR A 53 -3.57 -36.35 4.25
N ASN A 54 -4.36 -36.05 5.28
CA ASN A 54 -5.44 -35.05 5.21
C ASN A 54 -4.88 -33.67 4.84
N LEU A 55 -3.77 -33.25 5.45
CA LEU A 55 -3.09 -32.00 5.12
C LEU A 55 -2.55 -32.00 3.68
N PHE A 56 -1.89 -33.09 3.27
CA PHE A 56 -1.34 -33.22 1.94
C PHE A 56 -2.41 -33.30 0.85
N ASP A 57 -3.60 -33.83 1.16
CA ASP A 57 -4.77 -33.84 0.27
C ASP A 57 -5.46 -32.46 0.15
N GLY A 58 -4.86 -31.42 0.73
CA GLY A 58 -5.32 -30.03 0.65
C GLY A 58 -6.32 -29.62 1.74
N ARG A 59 -6.68 -30.53 2.65
CA ARG A 59 -7.58 -30.24 3.77
C ARG A 59 -6.79 -29.81 5.00
N GLN A 60 -6.83 -28.51 5.32
CA GLN A 60 -6.10 -27.95 6.47
C GLN A 60 -6.78 -28.14 7.83
N ALA A 61 -8.06 -28.53 7.83
CA ALA A 61 -8.80 -28.76 9.08
C ALA A 61 -8.34 -30.07 9.75
N LEU A 62 -7.91 -29.96 11.00
CA LEU A 62 -7.56 -31.11 11.86
C LEU A 62 -8.76 -31.66 12.64
N VAL A 63 -9.97 -31.30 12.23
CA VAL A 63 -11.25 -31.76 12.80
C VAL A 63 -12.05 -32.51 11.75
N HIS A 64 -12.87 -33.45 12.20
CA HIS A 64 -13.65 -34.37 11.39
C HIS A 64 -12.77 -35.11 10.35
N VAL A 65 -11.58 -35.55 10.76
CA VAL A 65 -10.68 -36.34 9.89
C VAL A 65 -11.32 -37.66 9.52
N GLU A 66 -12.12 -38.27 10.40
CA GLU A 66 -12.98 -39.42 10.09
C GLU A 66 -13.76 -39.25 8.79
N ARG A 67 -14.37 -38.08 8.54
CA ARG A 67 -15.20 -37.85 7.34
C ARG A 67 -14.35 -37.93 6.07
N TRP A 68 -13.17 -37.32 6.09
CA TRP A 68 -12.21 -37.41 5.00
C TRP A 68 -11.72 -38.86 4.82
N ALA A 69 -11.40 -39.53 5.92
CA ALA A 69 -10.95 -40.92 5.94
C ALA A 69 -11.95 -41.92 5.33
N GLN A 70 -13.25 -41.59 5.26
CA GLN A 70 -14.24 -42.46 4.59
C GLN A 70 -14.05 -42.58 3.07
N GLU A 71 -13.40 -41.59 2.46
CA GLU A 71 -13.17 -41.52 1.01
C GLU A 71 -11.79 -42.07 0.59
N ILE A 72 -10.97 -42.45 1.58
CA ILE A 72 -9.56 -42.83 1.42
C ILE A 72 -9.38 -44.32 1.74
N ASP A 73 -8.51 -44.99 0.97
CA ASP A 73 -8.16 -46.39 1.22
C ASP A 73 -7.13 -46.50 2.36
N LEU A 74 -7.59 -46.27 3.59
CA LEU A 74 -6.74 -46.33 4.79
C LEU A 74 -6.06 -47.68 4.97
N GLU A 75 -6.73 -48.76 4.56
CA GLU A 75 -6.17 -50.11 4.68
C GLU A 75 -4.91 -50.28 3.84
N LYS A 76 -4.93 -49.72 2.63
CA LYS A 76 -3.78 -49.70 1.73
C LYS A 76 -2.74 -48.66 2.17
N LEU A 77 -3.18 -47.44 2.49
CA LEU A 77 -2.26 -46.33 2.75
C LEU A 77 -1.58 -46.42 4.12
N ILE A 78 -2.28 -46.82 5.17
CA ILE A 78 -1.73 -46.84 6.53
C ILE A 78 -1.45 -48.28 6.94
N ARG A 79 -2.49 -49.06 7.25
CA ARG A 79 -2.36 -50.48 7.62
C ARG A 79 -3.67 -51.25 7.42
N PRO A 80 -3.60 -52.57 7.17
CA PRO A 80 -4.78 -53.42 7.05
C PRO A 80 -5.71 -53.34 8.27
N GLY A 81 -7.03 -53.36 8.01
CA GLY A 81 -8.07 -53.34 9.05
C GLY A 81 -8.23 -52.01 9.79
N LEU A 82 -7.62 -50.91 9.33
CA LEU A 82 -7.86 -49.59 9.90
C LEU A 82 -9.21 -49.03 9.43
N HIS A 83 -10.13 -48.81 10.38
CA HIS A 83 -11.45 -48.28 10.07
C HIS A 83 -11.52 -46.74 10.24
N PRO A 84 -12.13 -45.99 9.31
CA PRO A 84 -12.25 -44.53 9.39
C PRO A 84 -12.86 -44.01 10.71
N SER A 85 -13.83 -44.73 11.28
CA SER A 85 -14.51 -44.30 12.52
C SER A 85 -13.62 -44.28 13.76
N TRP A 86 -12.42 -44.87 13.67
CA TRP A 86 -11.43 -44.83 14.75
C TRP A 86 -10.55 -43.56 14.71
N LEU A 87 -10.74 -42.70 13.70
CA LEU A 87 -10.09 -41.40 13.52
C LEU A 87 -11.04 -40.23 13.81
N ASN A 88 -11.95 -40.43 14.76
CA ASN A 88 -12.83 -39.37 15.25
C ASN A 88 -12.04 -38.34 16.08
N ASP A 89 -12.67 -37.20 16.35
CA ASP A 89 -12.01 -36.06 16.97
C ASP A 89 -11.50 -36.34 18.39
N ASP A 90 -12.19 -37.18 19.17
CA ASP A 90 -11.74 -37.60 20.51
C ASP A 90 -10.47 -38.46 20.42
N ALA A 91 -10.45 -39.44 19.52
CA ALA A 91 -9.27 -40.28 19.31
C ALA A 91 -8.05 -39.46 18.84
N LEU A 92 -8.26 -38.52 17.91
CA LEU A 92 -7.18 -37.64 17.44
C LEU A 92 -6.68 -36.70 18.54
N ALA A 93 -7.57 -36.10 19.33
CA ALA A 93 -7.19 -35.26 20.45
C ALA A 93 -6.32 -36.04 21.46
N ARG A 94 -6.74 -37.25 21.83
CA ARG A 94 -5.94 -38.12 22.72
C ARG A 94 -4.56 -38.43 22.14
N HIS A 95 -4.45 -38.72 20.84
CA HIS A 95 -3.15 -38.97 20.22
C HIS A 95 -2.25 -37.73 20.20
N LEU A 96 -2.83 -36.54 20.00
CA LEU A 96 -2.08 -35.28 20.11
C LEU A 96 -1.62 -35.03 21.55
N ASP A 97 -2.45 -35.33 22.55
CA ASP A 97 -2.06 -35.27 23.96
C ASP A 97 -0.93 -36.25 24.27
N ARG A 98 -1.00 -37.50 23.77
CA ARG A 98 0.10 -38.48 23.91
C ARG A 98 1.39 -38.03 23.26
N LEU A 99 1.31 -37.41 22.07
CA LEU A 99 2.47 -36.84 21.40
C LEU A 99 3.10 -35.70 22.20
N TYR A 100 2.27 -34.87 22.84
CA TYR A 100 2.73 -33.80 23.73
C TYR A 100 3.38 -34.36 25.00
N GLU A 101 2.73 -35.32 25.67
CA GLU A 101 3.24 -36.02 26.86
C GLU A 101 4.57 -36.74 26.59
N ALA A 102 4.77 -37.27 25.39
CA ALA A 102 5.99 -37.96 24.97
C ALA A 102 7.14 -37.01 24.58
N ASP A 103 6.96 -35.69 24.74
CA ASP A 103 7.83 -34.63 24.22
C ASP A 103 7.93 -34.69 22.69
N ILE A 104 7.07 -33.93 22.02
CA ILE A 104 6.99 -33.89 20.56
C ILE A 104 8.33 -33.54 19.90
N HIS A 105 9.17 -32.71 20.53
CA HIS A 105 10.47 -32.35 19.98
C HIS A 105 11.42 -33.56 19.98
N LYS A 106 11.37 -34.39 21.01
CA LYS A 106 12.10 -35.65 21.08
C LYS A 106 11.60 -36.68 20.05
N VAL A 107 10.29 -36.75 19.82
CA VAL A 107 9.71 -37.64 18.81
C VAL A 107 10.16 -37.24 17.41
N ILE A 108 10.04 -35.94 17.07
CA ILE A 108 10.47 -35.40 15.76
C ILE A 108 11.97 -35.59 15.57
N SER A 109 12.78 -35.25 16.57
CA SER A 109 14.24 -35.36 16.46
C SER A 109 14.70 -36.80 16.22
N THR A 110 14.11 -37.75 16.93
CA THR A 110 14.43 -39.17 16.75
C THR A 110 14.05 -39.64 15.34
N CYS A 111 12.92 -39.17 14.80
CA CYS A 111 12.53 -39.44 13.42
C CYS A 111 13.50 -38.83 12.41
N LEU A 112 13.92 -37.57 12.60
CA LEU A 112 14.87 -36.91 11.71
C LEU A 112 16.24 -37.59 11.73
N ILE A 113 16.78 -37.91 12.92
CA ILE A 113 18.03 -38.68 13.04
C ILE A 113 17.92 -40.03 12.32
N HIS A 114 16.77 -40.71 12.43
CA HIS A 114 16.53 -41.96 11.71
C HIS A 114 16.59 -41.77 10.19
N ILE A 115 15.93 -40.72 9.67
CA ILE A 115 15.94 -40.39 8.23
C ILE A 115 17.34 -40.07 7.76
N TYR A 116 18.08 -39.22 8.48
CA TYR A 116 19.45 -38.83 8.12
C TYR A 116 20.38 -40.03 8.03
N ARG A 117 20.34 -40.94 9.01
CA ARG A 117 21.14 -42.17 8.99
C ARG A 117 20.75 -43.09 7.84
N LYS A 118 19.46 -43.20 7.54
CA LYS A 118 18.94 -44.12 6.53
C LYS A 118 19.23 -43.67 5.11
N GLU A 119 19.14 -42.37 4.85
CA GLU A 119 19.40 -41.77 3.53
C GLU A 119 20.85 -41.30 3.38
N GLY A 120 21.69 -41.44 4.42
CA GLY A 120 23.11 -41.07 4.37
C GLY A 120 23.34 -39.57 4.24
N LEU A 121 22.46 -38.76 4.83
CA LEU A 121 22.51 -37.30 4.74
C LEU A 121 23.65 -36.74 5.59
N SER A 122 24.26 -35.66 5.09
CA SER A 122 25.32 -34.97 5.80
C SER A 122 24.80 -34.27 7.05
N LEU A 123 25.58 -34.37 8.12
CA LEU A 123 25.36 -33.73 9.42
C LEU A 123 26.46 -32.71 9.72
N ARG A 124 27.09 -32.16 8.67
CA ARG A 124 28.27 -31.30 8.79
C ARG A 124 27.90 -29.84 9.07
N ALA A 125 26.90 -29.30 8.38
CA ALA A 125 26.55 -27.89 8.49
C ALA A 125 25.05 -27.72 8.67
N PHE A 126 24.66 -26.83 9.61
CA PHE A 126 23.28 -26.57 9.98
C PHE A 126 22.97 -25.09 9.87
N HIS A 127 21.96 -24.75 9.08
CA HIS A 127 21.48 -23.40 8.84
C HIS A 127 20.22 -23.16 9.67
N ALA A 128 20.32 -22.23 10.61
CA ALA A 128 19.21 -21.83 11.47
C ALA A 128 18.57 -20.54 10.95
N ASP A 129 17.25 -20.55 10.84
CA ASP A 129 16.46 -19.39 10.46
C ASP A 129 15.14 -19.36 11.25
N THR A 130 14.62 -18.16 11.49
CA THR A 130 13.36 -17.94 12.20
C THR A 130 12.38 -17.18 11.31
N THR A 131 11.10 -17.46 11.50
CA THR A 131 10.03 -16.71 10.84
C THR A 131 8.85 -16.56 11.78
N ASP A 132 8.19 -15.41 11.73
CA ASP A 132 6.92 -15.20 12.44
C ASP A 132 5.71 -15.55 11.57
N LYS A 133 4.62 -15.93 12.22
CA LYS A 133 3.28 -16.01 11.63
C LYS A 133 2.30 -15.26 12.50
N THR A 134 1.56 -14.37 11.86
CA THR A 134 0.51 -13.60 12.51
C THR A 134 -0.78 -14.42 12.64
N VAL A 135 -1.43 -14.31 13.79
CA VAL A 135 -2.66 -15.05 14.13
C VAL A 135 -3.73 -14.12 14.68
N TYR A 136 -4.98 -14.54 14.62
CA TYR A 136 -6.15 -13.80 15.12
C TYR A 136 -7.00 -14.67 16.04
N GLY A 137 -7.77 -14.07 16.93
CA GLY A 137 -8.63 -14.77 17.91
C GLY A 137 -8.29 -14.47 19.37
N ALA A 138 -9.16 -14.92 20.28
CA ALA A 138 -8.95 -14.89 21.71
C ALA A 138 -8.18 -16.15 22.12
N TYR A 139 -6.87 -16.01 22.34
CA TYR A 139 -6.02 -17.07 22.86
C TYR A 139 -5.86 -16.82 24.35
N GLU A 140 -6.51 -17.64 25.17
CA GLU A 140 -6.31 -17.65 26.61
C GLU A 140 -5.19 -18.66 26.89
N SER A 141 -4.02 -18.17 27.33
CA SER A 141 -2.91 -19.06 27.69
C SER A 141 -3.31 -19.89 28.91
N ALA A 142 -3.37 -21.21 28.76
CA ALA A 142 -3.76 -22.12 29.85
C ALA A 142 -2.71 -22.18 30.99
N SER A 143 -1.44 -21.86 30.70
CA SER A 143 -0.35 -21.77 31.67
C SER A 143 0.78 -20.86 31.16
N LEU A 144 1.75 -20.54 32.04
CA LEU A 144 2.99 -19.83 31.67
C LEU A 144 3.96 -20.70 30.84
N GLU A 145 3.80 -22.03 30.89
CA GLU A 145 4.62 -23.01 30.16
C GLU A 145 4.08 -23.27 28.75
N ALA A 146 2.82 -22.88 28.48
CA ALA A 146 2.22 -22.98 27.16
C ALA A 146 2.77 -21.92 26.20
N LEU A 147 2.63 -22.18 24.90
CA LEU A 147 2.98 -21.23 23.84
C LEU A 147 2.24 -19.91 24.03
N GLN A 148 2.98 -18.83 24.26
CA GLN A 148 2.42 -17.51 24.48
C GLN A 148 2.13 -16.83 23.13
N ILE A 149 0.84 -16.62 22.84
CA ILE A 149 0.37 -15.94 21.63
C ILE A 149 0.06 -14.49 21.98
N THR A 150 1.12 -13.68 22.01
CA THR A 150 1.06 -12.28 22.47
C THR A 150 1.13 -11.29 21.31
N HIS A 151 0.68 -10.05 21.57
CA HIS A 151 0.87 -8.97 20.62
C HIS A 151 2.34 -8.57 20.58
N GLY A 152 2.84 -8.31 19.39
CA GLY A 152 4.22 -7.90 19.20
C GLY A 152 4.42 -7.18 17.89
N TYR A 153 5.61 -6.62 17.74
CA TYR A 153 6.07 -6.13 16.45
C TYR A 153 6.71 -7.30 15.72
N ASN A 154 6.04 -7.76 14.66
CA ASN A 154 6.67 -8.71 13.76
C ASN A 154 7.78 -8.04 12.93
N ARG A 155 8.52 -8.82 12.14
CA ARG A 155 9.58 -8.31 11.23
C ARG A 155 9.07 -7.28 10.20
N HIS A 156 7.76 -7.10 10.08
CA HIS A 156 7.10 -6.11 9.23
C HIS A 156 6.60 -4.87 9.99
N HIS A 157 6.98 -4.72 11.26
CA HIS A 157 6.59 -3.63 12.16
C HIS A 157 5.08 -3.48 12.33
N ARG A 158 4.31 -4.57 12.24
CA ARG A 158 2.87 -4.58 12.46
C ARG A 158 2.57 -5.06 13.88
N TRP A 159 1.72 -4.31 14.57
CA TRP A 159 1.25 -4.66 15.92
C TRP A 159 0.12 -5.70 15.84
N GLN A 160 0.47 -6.98 15.86
CA GLN A 160 -0.50 -8.09 15.79
C GLN A 160 -0.08 -9.25 16.70
N LYS A 161 -1.01 -10.18 16.98
CA LYS A 161 -0.66 -11.42 17.70
C LYS A 161 0.18 -12.32 16.81
N GLN A 162 1.25 -12.88 17.35
CA GLN A 162 2.21 -13.66 16.55
C GLN A 162 2.74 -14.88 17.28
N ILE A 163 3.14 -15.87 16.50
CA ILE A 163 3.96 -17.02 16.92
C ILE A 163 5.22 -17.06 16.07
N GLY A 164 6.33 -17.47 16.66
CA GLY A 164 7.59 -17.69 15.96
C GLY A 164 7.77 -19.16 15.60
N PHE A 165 8.38 -19.41 14.44
CA PHE A 165 8.81 -20.71 13.98
C PHE A 165 10.32 -20.68 13.78
N GLY A 166 11.01 -21.59 14.45
CA GLY A 166 12.41 -21.84 14.24
C GLY A 166 12.59 -23.09 13.37
N LEU A 167 13.50 -23.02 12.39
CA LEU A 167 13.88 -24.17 11.58
C LEU A 167 15.40 -24.22 11.44
N VAL A 168 15.94 -25.42 11.59
CA VAL A 168 17.34 -25.72 11.31
C VAL A 168 17.40 -26.78 10.23
N GLY A 169 17.98 -26.44 9.09
CA GLY A 169 18.21 -27.38 7.98
C GLY A 169 19.69 -27.70 7.81
N ASN A 170 20.03 -28.80 7.13
CA ASN A 170 21.42 -29.08 6.74
C ASN A 170 21.85 -28.26 5.50
N GLU A 171 23.05 -28.49 4.98
CA GLU A 171 23.57 -27.82 3.77
C GLU A 171 22.71 -28.03 2.51
N ASP A 172 21.92 -29.10 2.44
CA ASP A 172 21.01 -29.39 1.33
C ASP A 172 19.61 -28.79 1.54
N GLY A 173 19.39 -28.08 2.65
CA GLY A 173 18.10 -27.52 3.04
C GLY A 173 17.12 -28.56 3.60
N ILE A 174 17.59 -29.74 3.99
CA ILE A 174 16.76 -30.77 4.62
C ILE A 174 16.59 -30.43 6.11
N PRO A 175 15.36 -30.43 6.67
CA PRO A 175 15.14 -30.12 8.09
C PRO A 175 15.82 -31.12 9.05
N PHE A 176 16.49 -30.60 10.07
CA PHE A 176 17.10 -31.37 11.17
C PHE A 176 16.49 -31.04 12.54
N TYR A 177 16.08 -29.80 12.75
CA TYR A 177 15.37 -29.36 13.96
C TYR A 177 14.32 -28.32 13.61
N GLY A 178 13.22 -28.27 14.37
CA GLY A 178 12.25 -27.20 14.25
C GLY A 178 11.43 -27.04 15.53
N ASP A 179 11.02 -25.81 15.82
CA ASP A 179 10.19 -25.48 16.97
C ASP A 179 9.23 -24.32 16.71
N VAL A 180 8.31 -24.14 17.67
CA VAL A 180 7.36 -23.04 17.71
C VAL A 180 7.52 -22.37 19.07
N HIS A 181 7.65 -21.04 19.06
CA HIS A 181 7.90 -20.25 20.25
C HIS A 181 7.10 -18.94 20.24
N ASP A 182 7.14 -18.19 21.35
CA ASP A 182 6.53 -16.86 21.42
C ASP A 182 7.08 -15.99 20.28
N GLY A 183 6.19 -15.32 19.53
CA GLY A 183 6.60 -14.44 18.43
C GLY A 183 7.40 -13.21 18.87
N ASN A 184 7.47 -12.93 20.18
CA ASN A 184 8.32 -11.92 20.77
C ASN A 184 9.67 -12.45 21.28
N LEU A 185 9.93 -13.77 21.19
CA LEU A 185 11.23 -14.33 21.56
C LEU A 185 12.30 -13.83 20.58
N PRO A 186 13.33 -13.09 21.04
CA PRO A 186 14.37 -12.59 20.14
C PRO A 186 15.28 -13.71 19.65
N ASP A 187 15.72 -13.64 18.39
CA ASP A 187 16.70 -14.58 17.82
C ASP A 187 18.00 -14.67 18.63
N LYS A 188 18.39 -13.58 19.31
CA LYS A 188 19.55 -13.55 20.21
C LYS A 188 19.43 -14.52 21.38
N THR A 189 18.21 -14.77 21.84
CA THR A 189 17.89 -15.71 22.92
C THR A 189 17.61 -17.11 22.35
N TRP A 190 16.95 -17.19 21.19
CA TRP A 190 16.64 -18.46 20.54
C TRP A 190 17.87 -19.22 20.03
N ASN A 191 18.83 -18.54 19.37
CA ASN A 191 20.05 -19.15 18.83
C ASN A 191 20.85 -20.00 19.84
N PRO A 192 21.22 -19.51 21.04
CA PRO A 192 21.98 -20.31 22.00
C PRO A 192 21.18 -21.53 22.51
N GLU A 193 19.86 -21.41 22.67
CA GLU A 193 19.00 -22.53 23.09
C GLU A 193 18.93 -23.62 22.01
N VAL A 194 18.71 -23.22 20.75
CA VAL A 194 18.63 -24.16 19.64
C VAL A 194 19.97 -24.83 19.35
N LEU A 195 21.09 -24.10 19.47
CA LEU A 195 22.42 -24.69 19.33
C LEU A 195 22.63 -25.81 20.35
N SER A 196 22.22 -25.59 21.61
CA SER A 196 22.28 -26.62 22.65
C SER A 196 21.42 -27.85 22.32
N ARG A 197 20.18 -27.64 21.83
CA ARG A 197 19.27 -28.72 21.45
C ARG A 197 19.78 -29.52 20.23
N VAL A 198 20.30 -28.84 19.21
CA VAL A 198 20.91 -29.48 18.04
C VAL A 198 22.13 -30.31 18.46
N HIS A 199 22.97 -29.80 19.36
CA HIS A 199 24.10 -30.55 19.91
C HIS A 199 23.68 -31.83 20.64
N GLU A 200 22.63 -31.76 21.47
CA GLU A 200 22.09 -32.94 22.14
C GLU A 200 21.57 -33.99 21.15
N GLN A 201 20.92 -33.55 20.07
CA GLN A 201 20.45 -34.43 19.00
C GLN A 201 21.60 -35.07 18.22
N LEU A 202 22.67 -34.33 17.94
CA LEU A 202 23.87 -34.86 17.31
C LEU A 202 24.57 -35.90 18.20
N LYS A 203 24.62 -35.67 19.51
CA LYS A 203 25.10 -36.67 20.48
C LYS A 203 24.27 -37.95 20.44
N GLN A 204 22.93 -37.85 20.39
CA GLN A 204 22.05 -39.01 20.23
C GLN A 204 22.27 -39.71 18.88
N ALA A 205 22.62 -38.94 17.84
CA ALA A 205 23.04 -39.44 16.55
C ALA A 205 24.43 -40.10 16.56
N LYS A 206 25.15 -40.12 17.70
CA LYS A 206 26.53 -40.61 17.84
C LYS A 206 27.50 -39.92 16.87
N MET A 207 27.25 -38.66 16.58
CA MET A 207 28.18 -37.79 15.87
C MET A 207 29.16 -37.21 16.89
N GLU A 208 30.45 -37.43 16.65
CA GLU A 208 31.53 -36.89 17.49
C GLU A 208 32.38 -35.85 16.75
N ASP A 209 32.11 -35.65 15.45
CA ASP A 209 32.84 -34.72 14.60
C ASP A 209 32.47 -33.26 14.88
N GLU A 210 33.43 -32.37 14.58
CA GLU A 210 33.16 -30.93 14.54
C GLU A 210 32.12 -30.61 13.46
N TRP A 211 31.18 -29.73 13.78
CA TRP A 211 30.07 -29.35 12.91
C TRP A 211 29.93 -27.82 12.85
N ILE A 212 29.20 -27.33 11.86
CA ILE A 212 29.06 -25.89 11.59
C ILE A 212 27.62 -25.45 11.89
N TYR A 213 27.46 -24.41 12.69
CA TYR A 213 26.21 -23.70 12.90
C TYR A 213 26.24 -22.38 12.12
N VAL A 214 25.31 -22.21 11.20
CA VAL A 214 25.17 -21.03 10.36
C VAL A 214 23.90 -20.31 10.76
N ALA A 215 24.02 -19.04 11.13
CA ALA A 215 22.89 -18.23 11.55
C ALA A 215 23.08 -16.77 11.13
N ASP A 216 22.00 -16.00 11.23
CA ASP A 216 21.98 -14.59 10.91
C ASP A 216 22.83 -13.77 11.90
N SER A 217 22.82 -12.43 11.76
CA SER A 217 23.61 -11.55 12.62
C SER A 217 23.19 -11.52 14.09
N ALA A 218 21.98 -11.97 14.43
CA ALA A 218 21.53 -12.05 15.82
C ALA A 218 22.28 -13.14 16.60
N ALA A 219 22.92 -14.10 15.93
CA ALA A 219 23.74 -15.14 16.56
C ALA A 219 25.10 -14.64 17.08
N MET A 220 25.56 -13.43 16.72
CA MET A 220 26.82 -12.90 17.22
C MET A 220 26.66 -12.32 18.64
N THR A 221 26.50 -13.20 19.63
CA THR A 221 26.37 -12.87 21.05
C THR A 221 27.36 -13.66 21.91
N LYS A 222 27.60 -13.18 23.13
CA LYS A 222 28.42 -13.88 24.13
C LYS A 222 27.90 -15.29 24.40
N ASP A 223 26.59 -15.42 24.59
CA ASP A 223 25.96 -16.68 24.98
C ASP A 223 25.99 -17.70 23.84
N THR A 224 25.71 -17.28 22.60
CA THR A 224 25.84 -18.16 21.42
C THR A 224 27.26 -18.66 21.26
N LEU A 225 28.28 -17.79 21.38
CA LEU A 225 29.69 -18.19 21.28
C LEU A 225 30.11 -19.16 22.38
N ALA A 226 29.65 -18.95 23.62
CA ALA A 226 29.90 -19.88 24.72
C ALA A 226 29.28 -21.25 24.44
N GLN A 227 28.04 -21.29 23.96
CA GLN A 227 27.35 -22.54 23.60
C GLN A 227 27.99 -23.24 22.40
N THR A 228 28.38 -22.50 21.35
CA THR A 228 29.13 -23.03 20.21
C THR A 228 30.39 -23.76 20.66
N LYS A 229 31.16 -23.17 21.58
CA LYS A 229 32.37 -23.78 22.13
C LYS A 229 32.05 -25.02 22.97
N ALA A 230 31.02 -24.97 23.80
CA ALA A 230 30.56 -26.13 24.59
C ALA A 230 30.07 -27.28 23.70
N ALA A 231 29.56 -26.95 22.51
CA ALA A 231 29.08 -27.91 21.52
C ALA A 231 30.17 -28.49 20.60
N ASN A 232 31.43 -28.07 20.75
CA ASN A 232 32.50 -28.40 19.80
C ASN A 232 32.12 -28.08 18.33
N ALA A 233 31.45 -26.93 18.14
CA ALA A 233 30.95 -26.49 16.85
C ALA A 233 31.72 -25.26 16.34
N PHE A 234 31.56 -24.94 15.06
CA PHE A 234 31.99 -23.68 14.44
C PHE A 234 30.78 -22.80 14.15
N LEU A 235 30.80 -21.55 14.62
CA LEU A 235 29.76 -20.57 14.30
C LEU A 235 30.17 -19.78 13.05
N ILE A 236 29.30 -19.77 12.03
CA ILE A 236 29.34 -18.82 10.93
C ILE A 236 28.14 -17.89 11.07
N THR A 237 28.41 -16.61 11.34
CA THR A 237 27.38 -15.58 11.50
C THR A 237 27.81 -14.28 10.82
N ARG A 238 26.83 -13.49 10.40
CA ARG A 238 27.11 -12.15 9.86
C ARG A 238 27.43 -11.18 11.00
N GLY A 239 28.61 -10.57 10.97
CA GLY A 239 28.95 -9.51 11.93
C GLY A 239 28.02 -8.30 11.84
N PRO A 240 27.29 -7.92 12.92
CA PRO A 240 26.47 -6.70 12.93
C PRO A 240 27.34 -5.46 12.73
N SER A 241 26.96 -4.59 11.79
CA SER A 241 27.69 -3.34 11.49
C SER A 241 27.74 -2.35 12.65
N SER A 242 26.90 -2.53 13.67
CA SER A 242 26.90 -1.74 14.89
C SER A 242 28.09 -2.04 15.81
N LEU A 243 28.67 -3.25 15.75
CA LEU A 243 29.75 -3.67 16.66
C LEU A 243 31.09 -3.01 16.32
N ARG A 244 31.83 -2.62 17.36
CA ARG A 244 33.16 -1.99 17.22
C ARG A 244 34.17 -2.88 16.49
N ILE A 245 34.14 -4.18 16.77
CA ILE A 245 35.02 -5.17 16.13
C ILE A 245 34.80 -5.24 14.62
N VAL A 246 33.54 -5.23 14.17
CA VAL A 246 33.17 -5.25 12.74
C VAL A 246 33.58 -3.94 12.07
N LYS A 247 33.31 -2.79 12.69
CA LYS A 247 33.73 -1.47 12.18
C LYS A 247 35.25 -1.38 12.01
N ARG A 248 36.01 -1.90 12.98
CA ARG A 248 37.47 -1.93 12.93
C ARG A 248 37.96 -2.81 11.79
N ALA A 249 37.43 -4.03 11.65
CA ALA A 249 37.80 -4.93 10.56
C ALA A 249 37.48 -4.34 9.18
N LEU A 250 36.34 -3.68 9.01
CA LEU A 250 36.00 -2.98 7.77
C LEU A 250 36.98 -1.82 7.48
N ALA A 251 37.32 -1.01 8.47
CA ALA A 251 38.27 0.09 8.32
C ALA A 251 39.69 -0.39 8.00
N GLU A 252 40.11 -1.51 8.60
CA GLU A 252 41.37 -2.17 8.25
C GLU A 252 41.32 -2.65 6.80
N ALA A 253 40.26 -3.37 6.38
CA ALA A 253 40.09 -3.89 5.03
C ALA A 253 40.08 -2.79 3.94
N ASP A 254 39.56 -1.59 4.26
CA ASP A 254 39.54 -0.42 3.38
C ASP A 254 40.90 0.29 3.23
N SER A 255 41.92 -0.14 3.98
CA SER A 255 43.24 0.51 3.93
C SER A 255 43.95 0.26 2.58
N PRO A 256 44.59 1.27 1.95
CA PRO A 256 45.11 1.19 0.57
C PRO A 256 46.14 0.09 0.29
N HIS A 257 46.71 -0.51 1.34
CA HIS A 257 47.82 -1.47 1.26
C HIS A 257 47.43 -2.88 1.68
N ILE A 258 46.15 -3.15 1.92
CA ILE A 258 45.70 -4.49 2.32
C ILE A 258 45.63 -5.44 1.11
N PRO A 259 46.30 -6.60 1.17
CA PRO A 259 46.23 -7.59 0.11
C PRO A 259 44.92 -8.39 0.25
N TRP A 260 43.95 -8.07 -0.61
CA TRP A 260 42.75 -8.88 -0.80
C TRP A 260 43.08 -10.14 -1.62
N SER A 261 42.24 -11.17 -1.50
CA SER A 261 42.32 -12.32 -2.41
C SER A 261 42.12 -11.90 -3.87
N GLU A 262 42.62 -12.72 -4.79
CA GLU A 262 42.21 -12.62 -6.19
C GLU A 262 40.68 -12.74 -6.31
N PRO A 263 40.03 -11.93 -7.16
CA PRO A 263 38.59 -12.02 -7.37
C PRO A 263 38.17 -13.37 -7.93
N PHE A 264 37.08 -13.94 -7.43
CA PHE A 264 36.52 -15.20 -7.89
C PHE A 264 35.00 -15.11 -8.10
N THR A 265 34.45 -16.07 -8.85
CA THR A 265 33.02 -16.14 -9.19
C THR A 265 32.46 -17.48 -8.74
N LEU A 266 31.31 -17.45 -8.07
CA LEU A 266 30.63 -18.68 -7.59
C LEU A 266 29.48 -19.14 -8.51
N ALA A 267 29.01 -18.28 -9.43
CA ALA A 267 27.92 -18.61 -10.36
C ALA A 267 28.44 -18.91 -11.77
N GLU A 268 27.81 -19.87 -12.45
CA GLU A 268 28.23 -20.32 -13.78
C GLU A 268 27.99 -19.29 -14.90
N ARG A 269 27.05 -18.33 -14.73
CA ARG A 269 26.75 -17.26 -15.71
C ARG A 269 26.32 -15.96 -15.03
N ASN A 270 26.81 -14.82 -15.53
CA ASN A 270 26.46 -13.46 -15.07
C ASN A 270 26.53 -13.25 -13.54
N GLY A 271 27.44 -13.96 -12.87
CA GLY A 271 27.60 -13.92 -11.42
C GLY A 271 28.31 -12.66 -10.94
N ALA A 272 28.00 -12.25 -9.71
CA ALA A 272 28.83 -11.29 -8.99
C ALA A 272 30.24 -11.87 -8.81
N THR A 273 31.24 -11.01 -8.93
CA THR A 273 32.61 -11.30 -8.50
C THR A 273 32.75 -10.97 -7.03
N TYR A 274 33.52 -11.79 -6.32
CA TYR A 274 33.79 -11.65 -4.90
C TYR A 274 35.30 -11.59 -4.68
N ARG A 275 35.73 -10.79 -3.71
CA ARG A 275 37.07 -10.90 -3.12
C ARG A 275 36.93 -10.94 -1.61
N VAL A 276 37.85 -11.63 -0.95
CA VAL A 276 37.82 -11.80 0.50
C VAL A 276 39.11 -11.31 1.13
N TRP A 277 38.98 -10.76 2.33
CA TRP A 277 40.09 -10.47 3.22
C TRP A 277 39.75 -11.01 4.60
N GLU A 278 40.74 -11.60 5.25
CA GLU A 278 40.56 -12.21 6.57
C GLU A 278 41.46 -11.53 7.61
N THR A 279 40.92 -11.43 8.82
CA THR A 279 41.65 -11.00 10.01
C THR A 279 41.16 -11.78 11.22
N SER A 280 41.87 -11.66 12.33
CA SER A 280 41.51 -12.30 13.60
C SER A 280 41.43 -11.27 14.71
N SER A 281 40.52 -11.50 15.66
CA SER A 281 40.35 -10.62 16.81
C SER A 281 39.67 -11.37 17.96
N THR A 282 39.27 -10.66 18.99
CA THR A 282 38.60 -11.22 20.17
C THR A 282 37.28 -10.48 20.41
N TYR A 283 36.19 -11.24 20.53
CA TYR A 283 34.86 -10.71 20.85
C TYR A 283 34.30 -11.44 22.08
N GLU A 284 33.89 -10.68 23.09
CA GLU A 284 33.34 -11.22 24.36
C GLU A 284 34.24 -12.29 25.02
N GLY A 285 35.56 -12.19 24.84
CA GLY A 285 36.54 -13.14 25.38
C GLY A 285 36.80 -14.37 24.50
N HIS A 286 36.18 -14.48 23.34
CA HIS A 286 36.36 -15.58 22.39
C HIS A 286 37.18 -15.15 21.16
N PRO A 287 38.15 -15.97 20.70
CA PRO A 287 38.84 -15.70 19.45
C PRO A 287 37.86 -15.85 18.28
N VAL A 288 37.84 -14.86 17.39
CA VAL A 288 36.98 -14.86 16.20
C VAL A 288 37.82 -14.59 14.95
N ARG A 289 37.53 -15.32 13.87
CA ARG A 289 38.02 -15.02 12.53
C ARG A 289 36.98 -14.18 11.82
N LEU A 290 37.39 -13.01 11.33
CA LEU A 290 36.54 -12.09 10.59
C LEU A 290 36.89 -12.21 9.12
N ILE A 291 35.90 -12.51 8.30
CA ILE A 291 36.04 -12.57 6.85
C ILE A 291 35.24 -11.41 6.28
N VAL A 292 35.93 -10.44 5.68
CA VAL A 292 35.31 -9.35 4.95
C VAL A 292 35.17 -9.81 3.51
N VAL A 293 33.95 -9.73 3.00
CA VAL A 293 33.60 -10.12 1.63
C VAL A 293 33.18 -8.87 0.89
N GLU A 294 33.89 -8.53 -0.18
CA GLU A 294 33.44 -7.52 -1.13
C GLU A 294 32.72 -8.21 -2.29
N SER A 295 31.59 -7.65 -2.72
CA SER A 295 30.79 -8.18 -3.83
C SER A 295 30.50 -7.06 -4.82
N SER A 296 30.92 -7.26 -6.07
CA SER A 296 30.71 -6.26 -7.13
C SER A 296 29.24 -5.94 -7.38
N ALA A 297 28.34 -6.91 -7.20
CA ALA A 297 26.89 -6.68 -7.33
C ALA A 297 26.32 -5.86 -6.17
N LEU A 298 26.74 -6.13 -4.93
CA LEU A 298 26.31 -5.34 -3.77
C LEU A 298 26.84 -3.92 -3.84
N ASP A 299 28.08 -3.72 -4.28
CA ASP A 299 28.67 -2.38 -4.44
C ASP A 299 27.98 -1.58 -5.55
N GLN A 300 27.70 -2.19 -6.70
CA GLN A 300 26.90 -1.53 -7.74
C GLN A 300 25.50 -1.16 -7.24
N ARG A 301 24.85 -2.04 -6.48
CA ARG A 301 23.52 -1.78 -5.92
C ARG A 301 23.56 -0.64 -4.90
N LYS A 302 24.56 -0.62 -4.03
CA LYS A 302 24.79 0.43 -3.04
C LYS A 302 25.14 1.75 -3.72
N GLY A 303 25.97 1.74 -4.75
CA GLY A 303 26.30 2.89 -5.59
C GLY A 303 25.05 3.50 -6.25
N LYS A 304 24.21 2.67 -6.89
CA LYS A 304 22.92 3.12 -7.44
C LYS A 304 21.99 3.70 -6.38
N THR A 305 21.99 3.13 -5.17
CA THR A 305 21.18 3.62 -4.05
C THR A 305 21.68 4.97 -3.56
N LEU A 306 22.99 5.12 -3.34
CA LEU A 306 23.62 6.38 -2.94
C LEU A 306 23.43 7.47 -4.01
N GLU A 307 23.52 7.12 -5.28
CA GLU A 307 23.28 8.04 -6.39
C GLU A 307 21.83 8.54 -6.43
N LYS A 308 20.88 7.63 -6.15
CA LYS A 308 19.46 7.97 -6.01
C LYS A 308 19.20 8.84 -4.78
N GLU A 309 19.79 8.52 -3.63
CA GLU A 309 19.71 9.32 -2.41
C GLU A 309 20.29 10.72 -2.62
N ARG A 310 21.47 10.81 -3.26
CA ARG A 310 22.11 12.07 -3.62
C ARG A 310 21.23 12.90 -4.53
N THR A 311 20.71 12.32 -5.62
CA THR A 311 19.82 13.02 -6.55
C THR A 311 18.57 13.53 -5.85
N LYS A 312 17.95 12.70 -5.00
CA LYS A 312 16.76 13.09 -4.23
C LYS A 312 17.05 14.21 -3.22
N GLU A 313 18.18 14.16 -2.52
CA GLU A 313 18.59 15.25 -1.61
C GLU A 313 18.82 16.56 -2.40
N ALA A 314 19.43 16.49 -3.59
CA ALA A 314 19.62 17.64 -4.45
C ALA A 314 18.28 18.25 -4.90
N GLU A 315 17.28 17.43 -5.22
CA GLU A 315 15.92 17.88 -5.57
C GLU A 315 15.27 18.60 -4.38
N LEU A 316 15.29 17.99 -3.20
CA LEU A 316 14.73 18.60 -1.98
C LEU A 316 15.43 19.92 -1.60
N LEU A 317 16.77 19.98 -1.72
CA LEU A 317 17.51 21.22 -1.47
C LEU A 317 17.18 22.32 -2.49
N ARG A 318 16.90 21.97 -3.76
CA ARG A 318 16.42 22.93 -4.76
C ARG A 318 14.99 23.39 -4.47
N GLU A 319 14.14 22.51 -3.97
CA GLU A 319 12.78 22.88 -3.54
C GLU A 319 12.82 23.84 -2.34
N GLU A 320 13.65 23.54 -1.33
CA GLU A 320 13.90 24.44 -0.20
C GLU A 320 14.49 25.78 -0.68
N GLN A 321 15.53 25.75 -1.52
CA GLN A 321 16.09 26.97 -2.11
C GLN A 321 14.99 27.81 -2.78
N ALA A 322 14.18 27.20 -3.65
CA ALA A 322 13.09 27.88 -4.33
C ALA A 322 12.00 28.37 -3.36
N HIS A 323 11.74 27.67 -2.27
CA HIS A 323 10.81 28.08 -1.22
C HIS A 323 11.29 29.35 -0.51
N TRP A 324 12.54 29.33 -0.03
CA TRP A 324 13.14 30.44 0.71
C TRP A 324 13.43 31.66 -0.16
N GLU A 325 13.85 31.47 -1.42
CA GLU A 325 14.01 32.57 -2.39
C GLU A 325 12.67 33.28 -2.71
N ARG A 326 11.54 32.59 -2.53
CA ARG A 326 10.19 33.15 -2.73
C ARG A 326 9.61 33.81 -1.48
N HIS A 327 10.26 33.68 -0.32
CA HIS A 327 9.76 34.21 0.94
C HIS A 327 10.46 35.53 1.31
N PRO A 328 9.86 36.69 1.00
CA PRO A 328 10.42 37.97 1.41
C PRO A 328 10.17 38.22 2.89
N PHE A 329 11.18 38.74 3.59
CA PHE A 329 11.06 39.23 4.96
C PHE A 329 10.84 40.74 4.98
N SER A 330 10.11 41.24 5.99
CA SER A 330 9.78 42.67 6.09
C SER A 330 10.94 43.52 6.58
N CYS A 331 11.89 42.92 7.31
CA CYS A 331 13.15 43.52 7.71
C CYS A 331 14.30 42.52 7.64
N ARG A 332 15.53 43.04 7.69
CA ARG A 332 16.75 42.24 7.61
C ARG A 332 16.96 41.35 8.83
N GLU A 333 16.62 41.82 10.03
CA GLU A 333 16.78 41.03 11.26
C GLU A 333 15.95 39.74 11.24
N ASP A 334 14.70 39.82 10.77
CA ASP A 334 13.83 38.64 10.62
C ASP A 334 14.41 37.65 9.58
N ALA A 335 14.96 38.16 8.47
CA ALA A 335 15.59 37.35 7.44
C ALA A 335 16.85 36.62 7.95
N GLU A 336 17.68 37.32 8.73
CA GLU A 336 18.89 36.76 9.32
C GLU A 336 18.56 35.71 10.39
N GLN A 337 17.53 35.94 11.21
CA GLN A 337 17.05 34.97 12.18
C GLN A 337 16.47 33.72 11.51
N ALA A 338 15.69 33.89 10.44
CA ALA A 338 15.14 32.78 9.68
C ALA A 338 16.23 31.97 8.94
N LEU A 339 17.24 32.64 8.38
CA LEU A 339 18.42 32.01 7.79
C LEU A 339 19.22 31.20 8.82
N ALA A 340 19.39 31.72 10.04
CA ALA A 340 20.03 30.99 11.13
C ALA A 340 19.24 29.73 11.51
N SER A 341 17.91 29.83 11.57
CA SER A 341 17.02 28.68 11.83
C SER A 341 17.10 27.63 10.72
N LEU A 342 17.12 28.05 9.44
CA LEU A 342 17.26 27.16 8.30
C LEU A 342 18.61 26.42 8.30
N LYS A 343 19.70 27.13 8.59
CA LYS A 343 21.03 26.50 8.72
C LYS A 343 21.08 25.47 9.86
N ALA A 344 20.32 25.69 10.94
CA ALA A 344 20.23 24.74 12.04
C ALA A 344 19.35 23.51 11.73
N SER A 345 18.32 23.67 10.89
CA SER A 345 17.41 22.58 10.50
C SER A 345 17.97 21.71 9.37
N LEU A 346 18.72 22.30 8.43
CA LEU A 346 19.31 21.57 7.32
C LEU A 346 20.47 20.69 7.79
N ARG A 347 20.37 19.39 7.52
CA ARG A 347 21.44 18.41 7.74
C ARG A 347 21.73 17.62 6.46
N PRO A 348 22.18 18.28 5.37
CA PRO A 348 22.45 17.59 4.12
C PRO A 348 23.63 16.63 4.29
N ARG A 349 23.49 15.44 3.73
CA ARG A 349 24.46 14.35 3.82
C ARG A 349 25.44 14.33 2.64
N PHE A 350 25.00 14.76 1.46
CA PHE A 350 25.77 14.68 0.22
C PHE A 350 26.14 16.04 -0.37
N HIS A 351 25.48 17.12 0.05
CA HIS A 351 25.68 18.46 -0.49
C HIS A 351 26.11 19.46 0.59
N ARG A 352 26.86 20.48 0.17
CA ARG A 352 27.15 21.66 0.98
C ARG A 352 26.19 22.78 0.59
N VAL A 353 25.54 23.39 1.57
CA VAL A 353 24.59 24.49 1.37
C VAL A 353 25.22 25.78 1.87
N GLU A 354 25.25 26.79 1.01
CA GLU A 354 25.65 28.15 1.35
C GLU A 354 24.47 29.08 1.09
N ALA A 355 24.18 29.95 2.05
CA ALA A 355 23.05 30.86 1.97
C ALA A 355 23.37 32.17 2.72
N ALA A 356 22.93 33.29 2.15
CA ALA A 356 23.14 34.64 2.62
C ALA A 356 21.84 35.46 2.46
N VAL A 357 21.70 36.52 3.26
CA VAL A 357 20.60 37.48 3.12
C VAL A 357 21.00 38.52 2.10
N GLU A 358 20.17 38.70 1.07
CA GLU A 358 20.34 39.74 0.06
C GLU A 358 19.19 40.76 0.19
N GLU A 359 19.54 42.05 0.19
CA GLU A 359 18.54 43.12 0.20
C GLU A 359 18.05 43.38 -1.22
N ILE A 360 16.75 43.18 -1.43
CA ILE A 360 16.13 43.30 -2.75
C ILE A 360 15.19 44.50 -2.76
N VAL A 361 15.54 45.56 -3.50
CA VAL A 361 14.63 46.69 -3.75
C VAL A 361 13.68 46.31 -4.88
N ARG A 362 12.47 45.86 -4.53
CA ARG A 362 11.43 45.54 -5.52
C ARG A 362 10.39 46.66 -5.58
N PRO A 363 10.09 47.24 -6.75
CA PRO A 363 8.85 48.01 -6.90
C PRO A 363 7.68 47.06 -6.64
N LYS A 364 6.86 47.37 -5.63
CA LYS A 364 5.78 46.50 -5.16
C LYS A 364 4.64 46.48 -6.19
N LYS A 365 4.73 45.60 -7.19
CA LYS A 365 3.57 45.17 -8.00
C LYS A 365 2.86 44.03 -7.26
N ARG A 366 1.55 44.17 -7.07
CA ARG A 366 0.70 43.24 -6.31
C ARG A 366 0.37 42.02 -7.18
N ARG A 367 0.68 40.82 -6.67
CA ARG A 367 0.09 39.55 -7.14
C ARG A 367 -1.43 39.62 -7.01
N GLY A 368 -2.16 39.44 -8.10
CA GLY A 368 -3.60 39.33 -8.04
C GLY A 368 -4.08 37.89 -7.97
N ARG A 369 -4.81 37.62 -6.89
CA ARG A 369 -5.86 36.61 -6.87
C ARG A 369 -7.12 37.20 -7.55
N PRO A 370 -8.14 36.42 -7.91
CA PRO A 370 -9.46 36.98 -8.26
C PRO A 370 -9.98 37.96 -7.21
N THR A 371 -9.67 37.71 -5.93
CA THR A 371 -9.88 38.64 -4.80
C THR A 371 -9.27 40.01 -5.05
N ALA A 372 -8.11 40.11 -5.71
CA ALA A 372 -7.48 41.39 -6.03
C ALA A 372 -8.20 42.12 -7.17
N MET A 373 -8.77 41.39 -8.14
CA MET A 373 -9.62 42.00 -9.17
C MET A 373 -10.89 42.54 -8.50
N LEU A 374 -11.61 41.71 -7.75
CA LEU A 374 -12.86 42.12 -7.10
C LEU A 374 -12.64 43.23 -6.06
N LEU A 375 -11.54 43.20 -5.31
CA LEU A 375 -11.18 44.28 -4.38
C LEU A 375 -10.78 45.57 -5.13
N GLY A 376 -10.13 45.45 -6.30
CA GLY A 376 -9.85 46.58 -7.19
C GLY A 376 -11.14 47.22 -7.70
N THR A 377 -12.07 46.40 -8.20
CA THR A 377 -13.42 46.81 -8.61
C THR A 377 -14.17 47.47 -7.46
N ALA A 378 -14.18 46.87 -6.26
CA ALA A 378 -14.81 47.43 -5.07
C ALA A 378 -14.24 48.78 -4.68
N LYS A 379 -12.91 48.95 -4.78
CA LYS A 379 -12.25 50.24 -4.54
C LYS A 379 -12.72 51.30 -5.53
N ILE A 380 -12.81 50.98 -6.81
CA ILE A 380 -13.29 51.92 -7.85
C ILE A 380 -14.73 52.34 -7.54
N PHE A 381 -15.64 51.39 -7.33
CA PHE A 381 -17.04 51.73 -7.03
C PHE A 381 -17.23 52.44 -5.70
N SER A 382 -16.37 52.21 -4.70
CA SER A 382 -16.42 52.98 -3.45
C SER A 382 -16.18 54.49 -3.66
N GLN A 383 -15.48 54.87 -4.73
CA GLN A 383 -15.22 56.26 -5.11
C GLN A 383 -16.33 56.84 -6.00
N LEU A 384 -17.16 55.99 -6.60
CA LEU A 384 -18.29 56.37 -7.47
C LEU A 384 -19.63 56.19 -6.76
N ARG A 385 -19.63 56.02 -5.43
CA ARG A 385 -20.82 55.69 -4.63
C ARG A 385 -21.99 56.63 -4.91
N ASP A 386 -21.72 57.93 -5.06
CA ASP A 386 -22.74 58.95 -5.22
C ASP A 386 -23.38 58.95 -6.63
N ASP A 387 -22.72 58.32 -7.60
CA ASP A 387 -23.18 58.21 -8.99
C ASP A 387 -23.95 56.90 -9.26
N ILE A 388 -23.96 55.96 -8.29
CA ILE A 388 -24.58 54.64 -8.43
C ILE A 388 -26.05 54.72 -8.00
N ARG A 389 -26.95 54.37 -8.92
CA ARG A 389 -28.37 54.14 -8.63
C ARG A 389 -28.61 52.63 -8.47
N GLY A 390 -28.66 52.16 -7.24
CA GLY A 390 -28.86 50.74 -6.92
C GLY A 390 -27.91 50.25 -5.83
N GLU A 391 -27.75 48.92 -5.74
CA GLU A 391 -26.85 48.26 -4.79
C GLU A 391 -25.86 47.37 -5.55
N ILE A 392 -24.57 47.45 -5.20
CA ILE A 392 -23.54 46.53 -5.71
C ILE A 392 -23.00 45.74 -4.52
N ARG A 393 -23.14 44.41 -4.57
CA ARG A 393 -22.60 43.49 -3.55
C ARG A 393 -21.35 42.78 -4.06
N PHE A 394 -20.28 42.84 -3.28
CA PHE A 394 -19.02 42.15 -3.58
C PHE A 394 -18.92 40.87 -2.76
N LEU A 395 -19.02 39.72 -3.42
CA LEU A 395 -18.99 38.41 -2.77
C LEU A 395 -17.55 37.87 -2.71
N PHE A 396 -16.93 37.90 -1.54
CA PHE A 396 -15.62 37.32 -1.29
C PHE A 396 -15.76 35.91 -0.73
N GLN A 397 -15.92 34.95 -1.64
CA GLN A 397 -16.22 33.57 -1.31
C GLN A 397 -14.99 32.76 -0.86
N HIS A 398 -15.18 31.89 0.13
CA HIS A 398 -14.20 30.91 0.59
C HIS A 398 -14.44 29.50 0.00
N ALA A 399 -13.48 28.60 0.21
CA ALA A 399 -13.65 27.15 0.11
C ALA A 399 -14.17 26.53 -1.21
N GLU A 400 -14.10 27.24 -2.35
CA GLU A 400 -14.52 26.69 -3.66
C GLU A 400 -13.90 25.31 -3.97
N GLU A 401 -12.60 25.16 -3.71
CA GLU A 401 -11.85 23.90 -3.97
C GLU A 401 -12.19 22.74 -3.00
N LEU A 402 -12.87 23.01 -1.87
CA LEU A 402 -13.15 22.03 -0.82
C LEU A 402 -14.63 21.70 -0.78
N PHE A 403 -14.98 20.44 -1.02
CA PHE A 403 -16.36 19.97 -0.86
C PHE A 403 -16.87 20.20 0.58
N PRO A 404 -18.06 20.79 0.82
CA PRO A 404 -19.16 21.05 -0.13
C PRO A 404 -19.19 22.46 -0.79
N GLY A 405 -18.06 23.17 -0.81
CA GLY A 405 -17.95 24.53 -1.37
C GLY A 405 -18.33 25.60 -0.34
N GLY A 406 -18.03 26.86 -0.65
CA GLY A 406 -18.40 28.00 0.20
C GLY A 406 -19.60 28.78 -0.33
N ALA A 407 -19.94 28.66 -1.63
CA ALA A 407 -21.03 29.43 -2.22
C ALA A 407 -22.40 29.08 -1.63
N GLU A 408 -22.69 27.79 -1.41
CA GLU A 408 -23.97 27.36 -0.83
C GLU A 408 -24.15 27.87 0.61
N GLU A 409 -23.08 27.89 1.42
CA GLU A 409 -23.08 28.46 2.78
C GLU A 409 -23.41 29.96 2.74
N MET A 410 -22.76 30.71 1.83
CA MET A 410 -23.03 32.13 1.65
C MET A 410 -24.47 32.39 1.21
N VAL A 411 -24.99 31.61 0.26
CA VAL A 411 -26.39 31.71 -0.19
C VAL A 411 -27.36 31.44 0.97
N GLN A 412 -27.09 30.43 1.79
CA GLN A 412 -27.91 30.12 2.98
C GLN A 412 -27.85 31.23 4.04
N ALA A 413 -26.72 31.94 4.13
CA ALA A 413 -26.56 33.12 4.99
C ALA A 413 -27.28 34.38 4.47
N GLY A 414 -27.97 34.29 3.31
CA GLY A 414 -28.79 35.37 2.76
C GLY A 414 -28.04 36.41 1.93
N VAL A 415 -26.78 36.16 1.54
CA VAL A 415 -25.99 37.18 0.78
C VAL A 415 -26.61 37.53 -0.57
N MET A 416 -27.40 36.60 -1.14
CA MET A 416 -28.08 36.75 -2.43
C MET A 416 -29.51 37.29 -2.32
N ASP A 417 -30.01 37.61 -1.13
CA ASP A 417 -31.39 38.06 -0.95
C ASP A 417 -31.61 39.43 -1.61
N GLY A 418 -32.49 39.48 -2.62
CA GLY A 418 -32.76 40.70 -3.38
C GLY A 418 -31.67 41.07 -4.40
N VAL A 419 -30.82 40.12 -4.81
CA VAL A 419 -29.88 40.32 -5.92
C VAL A 419 -30.59 40.05 -7.25
N ASP A 420 -30.57 41.03 -8.17
CA ASP A 420 -31.23 40.92 -9.48
C ASP A 420 -30.37 40.17 -10.51
N VAL A 421 -29.05 40.41 -10.52
CA VAL A 421 -28.09 39.79 -11.45
C VAL A 421 -26.79 39.47 -10.72
N VAL A 422 -26.16 38.35 -11.07
CA VAL A 422 -24.83 37.96 -10.55
C VAL A 422 -23.83 37.72 -11.69
N ILE A 423 -22.62 38.27 -11.55
CA ILE A 423 -21.52 38.03 -12.48
C ILE A 423 -20.30 37.51 -11.73
N GLY A 424 -19.57 36.60 -12.36
CA GLY A 424 -18.35 36.02 -11.80
C GLY A 424 -17.32 35.76 -12.89
N THR A 425 -16.07 35.58 -12.50
CA THR A 425 -15.00 35.30 -13.45
C THR A 425 -13.97 34.32 -12.91
N HIS A 426 -13.31 33.64 -13.84
CA HIS A 426 -12.16 32.79 -13.55
C HIS A 426 -11.01 33.15 -14.49
N LEU A 427 -9.80 33.29 -13.95
CA LEU A 427 -8.60 33.43 -14.78
C LEU A 427 -8.34 32.10 -15.49
N TRP A 428 -8.09 32.10 -16.79
CA TRP A 428 -7.96 30.88 -17.57
C TRP A 428 -6.59 30.79 -18.23
N SER A 429 -5.66 30.05 -17.62
CA SER A 429 -4.30 29.91 -18.16
C SER A 429 -4.21 29.23 -19.53
N PRO A 430 -5.14 28.35 -19.95
CA PRO A 430 -5.14 27.83 -21.32
C PRO A 430 -5.53 28.87 -22.39
N LEU A 431 -6.13 30.00 -21.98
CA LEU A 431 -6.52 31.08 -22.90
C LEU A 431 -5.50 32.21 -22.84
N GLU A 432 -5.09 32.69 -24.01
CA GLU A 432 -4.10 33.76 -24.16
C GLU A 432 -4.53 35.05 -23.47
N ARG A 433 -3.58 35.74 -22.83
CA ARG A 433 -3.79 37.05 -22.21
C ARG A 433 -4.36 38.03 -23.22
N GLY A 434 -5.38 38.77 -22.81
CA GLY A 434 -6.10 39.71 -23.69
C GLY A 434 -7.36 39.11 -24.30
N LYS A 435 -7.58 37.80 -24.22
CA LYS A 435 -8.84 37.18 -24.63
C LYS A 435 -9.83 37.08 -23.48
N ILE A 436 -11.11 37.28 -23.77
CA ILE A 436 -12.24 37.05 -22.87
C ILE A 436 -13.01 35.82 -23.35
N GLY A 437 -13.05 34.78 -22.52
CA GLY A 437 -13.78 33.56 -22.83
C GLY A 437 -15.26 33.67 -22.48
N ILE A 438 -16.12 33.65 -23.49
CA ILE A 438 -17.58 33.71 -23.38
C ILE A 438 -18.18 32.34 -23.66
N VAL A 439 -19.09 31.89 -22.81
CA VAL A 439 -19.85 30.64 -22.99
C VAL A 439 -21.32 30.92 -22.70
N TYR A 440 -22.18 30.67 -23.68
CA TYR A 440 -23.64 30.77 -23.56
C TYR A 440 -24.22 29.46 -23.05
N GLY A 441 -25.25 29.53 -22.21
CA GLY A 441 -25.87 28.35 -21.61
C GLY A 441 -24.90 27.52 -20.77
N PRO A 442 -24.87 26.18 -20.91
CA PRO A 442 -24.01 25.31 -20.11
C PRO A 442 -22.52 25.66 -20.22
N MET A 443 -21.84 25.83 -19.09
CA MET A 443 -20.42 26.22 -19.06
C MET A 443 -19.54 25.20 -18.32
N MET A 444 -19.94 24.84 -17.09
CA MET A 444 -19.25 23.82 -16.27
C MET A 444 -20.26 22.81 -15.71
N ALA A 445 -19.88 21.53 -15.68
CA ALA A 445 -20.76 20.42 -15.32
C ALA A 445 -20.85 20.21 -13.80
N ALA A 446 -21.88 19.49 -13.35
CA ALA A 446 -21.96 19.04 -11.95
C ALA A 446 -20.89 17.97 -11.64
N PRO A 447 -19.98 18.15 -10.66
CA PRO A 447 -18.95 17.18 -10.33
C PRO A 447 -19.40 16.20 -9.22
N ASP A 448 -20.36 15.32 -9.52
CA ASP A 448 -20.88 14.36 -8.55
C ASP A 448 -19.93 13.19 -8.31
N ARG A 449 -20.06 12.53 -7.15
CA ARG A 449 -19.20 11.41 -6.73
C ARG A 449 -20.04 10.18 -6.39
N PHE A 450 -19.47 9.00 -6.62
CA PHE A 450 -20.10 7.75 -6.21
C PHE A 450 -19.10 6.81 -5.53
N PHE A 451 -19.65 5.97 -4.65
CA PHE A 451 -18.94 4.95 -3.90
C PHE A 451 -19.73 3.66 -4.02
N ILE A 452 -19.04 2.59 -4.41
CA ILE A 452 -19.61 1.25 -4.53
C ILE A 452 -18.71 0.31 -3.76
N ARG A 453 -19.28 -0.46 -2.84
CA ARG A 453 -18.58 -1.56 -2.19
C ARG A 453 -19.32 -2.84 -2.50
N ILE A 454 -18.65 -3.75 -3.20
CA ILE A 454 -19.21 -5.06 -3.54
C ILE A 454 -18.70 -6.04 -2.49
N ILE A 455 -19.63 -6.79 -1.90
CA ILE A 455 -19.39 -7.71 -0.79
C ILE A 455 -19.69 -9.12 -1.29
N GLY A 456 -18.63 -9.88 -1.53
CA GLY A 456 -18.67 -11.28 -1.88
C GLY A 456 -18.29 -12.16 -0.68
N LYS A 457 -17.49 -13.18 -0.94
CA LYS A 457 -17.03 -14.15 0.05
C LYS A 457 -15.63 -14.59 -0.30
N GLY A 458 -14.65 -14.19 0.52
CA GLY A 458 -13.25 -14.50 0.27
C GLY A 458 -12.93 -15.99 0.47
N GLY A 459 -11.74 -16.40 0.01
CA GLY A 459 -11.25 -17.75 0.19
C GLY A 459 -9.97 -18.03 -0.59
N HIS A 460 -9.57 -19.30 -0.64
CA HIS A 460 -8.35 -19.70 -1.33
C HIS A 460 -8.52 -19.61 -2.85
N GLY A 461 -7.56 -18.99 -3.55
CA GLY A 461 -7.60 -18.83 -5.02
C GLY A 461 -7.63 -20.13 -5.83
N ALA A 462 -7.31 -21.28 -5.23
CA ALA A 462 -7.39 -22.60 -5.87
C ALA A 462 -8.78 -23.27 -5.69
N MET A 463 -9.67 -22.68 -4.88
CA MET A 463 -11.01 -23.20 -4.59
C MET A 463 -12.10 -22.16 -4.87
N PRO A 464 -12.16 -21.59 -6.09
CA PRO A 464 -13.09 -20.49 -6.40
C PRO A 464 -14.57 -20.89 -6.23
N HIS A 465 -14.90 -22.17 -6.42
CA HIS A 465 -16.26 -22.71 -6.22
C HIS A 465 -16.79 -22.60 -4.78
N GLN A 466 -15.94 -22.27 -3.80
CA GLN A 466 -16.34 -22.03 -2.40
C GLN A 466 -16.46 -20.55 -2.04
N THR A 467 -16.15 -19.67 -3.00
CA THR A 467 -16.04 -18.21 -2.85
C THR A 467 -17.09 -17.50 -3.69
N ILE A 468 -17.26 -16.21 -3.42
CA ILE A 468 -17.96 -15.27 -4.29
C ILE A 468 -16.94 -14.19 -4.62
N ASP A 469 -16.36 -14.28 -5.82
CA ASP A 469 -15.20 -13.50 -6.23
C ASP A 469 -15.56 -12.02 -6.44
N ALA A 470 -15.27 -11.20 -5.43
CA ALA A 470 -15.56 -9.77 -5.46
C ALA A 470 -14.80 -9.03 -6.58
N ILE A 471 -13.59 -9.49 -6.96
CA ILE A 471 -12.82 -8.86 -8.04
C ILE A 471 -13.51 -9.09 -9.39
N ALA A 472 -13.89 -10.33 -9.68
CA ALA A 472 -14.55 -10.68 -10.93
C ALA A 472 -15.91 -9.94 -11.08
N ILE A 473 -16.68 -9.85 -9.99
CA ILE A 473 -17.95 -9.14 -9.96
C ILE A 473 -17.72 -7.63 -10.12
N GLY A 474 -16.74 -7.05 -9.42
CA GLY A 474 -16.37 -5.64 -9.56
C GLY A 474 -15.97 -5.26 -10.99
N ALA A 475 -15.20 -6.11 -11.66
CA ALA A 475 -14.81 -5.89 -13.05
C ALA A 475 -16.04 -5.88 -14.00
N GLN A 476 -17.02 -6.76 -13.76
CA GLN A 476 -18.28 -6.74 -14.51
C GLN A 476 -19.08 -5.46 -14.25
N VAL A 477 -19.16 -5.01 -12.99
CA VAL A 477 -19.82 -3.74 -12.64
C VAL A 477 -19.17 -2.58 -13.38
N VAL A 478 -17.86 -2.40 -13.28
CA VAL A 478 -17.12 -1.30 -13.95
C VAL A 478 -17.38 -1.29 -15.46
N THR A 479 -17.34 -2.47 -16.08
CA THR A 479 -17.57 -2.63 -17.52
C THR A 479 -18.99 -2.21 -17.89
N ASN A 480 -20.00 -2.67 -17.14
CA ASN A 480 -21.39 -2.38 -17.44
C ASN A 480 -21.80 -0.94 -17.12
N LEU A 481 -21.16 -0.27 -16.16
CA LEU A 481 -21.38 1.16 -15.92
C LEU A 481 -21.10 2.00 -17.18
N GLN A 482 -20.18 1.58 -18.06
CA GLN A 482 -19.89 2.29 -19.31
C GLN A 482 -21.05 2.22 -20.32
N HIS A 483 -22.00 1.29 -20.15
CA HIS A 483 -23.21 1.24 -20.97
C HIS A 483 -24.19 2.36 -20.67
N ILE A 484 -24.11 2.99 -19.50
CA ILE A 484 -24.92 4.17 -19.20
C ILE A 484 -24.62 5.27 -20.22
N VAL A 485 -23.36 5.70 -20.31
CA VAL A 485 -22.95 6.75 -21.26
C VAL A 485 -23.16 6.29 -22.69
N SER A 486 -22.78 5.04 -23.02
CA SER A 486 -22.74 4.61 -24.42
C SER A 486 -24.09 4.17 -25.00
N ARG A 487 -25.07 3.76 -24.19
CA ARG A 487 -26.34 3.16 -24.66
C ARG A 487 -27.61 3.78 -24.06
N TYR A 488 -27.55 4.41 -22.88
CA TYR A 488 -28.77 4.87 -22.18
C TYR A 488 -29.02 6.36 -22.39
N VAL A 489 -27.95 7.12 -22.55
CA VAL A 489 -28.00 8.57 -22.77
C VAL A 489 -28.12 8.86 -24.27
N ASP A 490 -28.88 9.90 -24.62
CA ASP A 490 -28.91 10.43 -25.97
C ASP A 490 -27.46 10.77 -26.39
N PRO A 491 -26.96 10.30 -27.55
CA PRO A 491 -25.61 10.61 -28.01
C PRO A 491 -25.29 12.12 -28.12
N LEU A 492 -26.30 12.98 -28.16
CA LEU A 492 -26.15 14.44 -28.15
C LEU A 492 -26.08 15.04 -26.74
N GLU A 493 -26.47 14.29 -25.72
CA GLU A 493 -26.47 14.75 -24.33
C GLU A 493 -25.12 14.44 -23.64
N PRO A 494 -24.42 15.46 -23.13
CA PRO A 494 -23.13 15.29 -22.47
C PRO A 494 -23.25 14.61 -21.09
N LEU A 495 -22.63 13.42 -20.97
CA LEU A 495 -22.41 12.71 -19.71
C LEU A 495 -21.00 12.12 -19.64
N VAL A 496 -20.29 12.36 -18.55
CA VAL A 496 -19.05 11.64 -18.20
C VAL A 496 -19.32 10.77 -16.98
N LEU A 497 -18.97 9.49 -17.06
CA LEU A 497 -18.88 8.59 -15.92
C LEU A 497 -17.47 8.03 -15.90
N SER A 498 -16.73 8.27 -14.83
CA SER A 498 -15.35 7.79 -14.70
C SER A 498 -15.16 7.06 -13.39
N VAL A 499 -14.73 5.80 -13.46
CA VAL A 499 -14.23 5.05 -12.30
C VAL A 499 -12.77 5.46 -12.10
N THR A 500 -12.47 6.07 -10.95
CA THR A 500 -11.14 6.62 -10.65
C THR A 500 -10.39 5.79 -9.61
N GLN A 501 -11.06 4.84 -8.96
CA GLN A 501 -10.44 3.94 -7.99
C GLN A 501 -11.10 2.56 -8.02
N PHE A 502 -10.28 1.51 -7.91
CA PHE A 502 -10.70 0.11 -7.76
C PHE A 502 -9.70 -0.61 -6.85
N VAL A 503 -10.10 -0.97 -5.63
CA VAL A 503 -9.19 -1.51 -4.60
C VAL A 503 -9.74 -2.83 -4.06
N ALA A 504 -8.94 -3.89 -4.16
CA ALA A 504 -9.27 -5.22 -3.62
C ALA A 504 -8.01 -6.09 -3.44
N GLY A 505 -8.06 -6.99 -2.45
CA GLY A 505 -7.04 -8.03 -2.23
C GLY A 505 -5.73 -7.55 -1.58
N THR A 506 -5.03 -8.48 -0.95
CA THR A 506 -3.73 -8.24 -0.28
C THR A 506 -2.69 -9.34 -0.54
N ALA A 507 -3.07 -10.42 -1.20
CA ALA A 507 -2.23 -11.58 -1.47
C ALA A 507 -2.57 -12.21 -2.83
N HIS A 508 -1.58 -12.83 -3.49
CA HIS A 508 -1.73 -13.38 -4.84
C HIS A 508 -2.55 -14.70 -4.89
N ASN A 509 -2.69 -15.40 -3.77
CA ASN A 509 -3.34 -16.72 -3.66
C ASN A 509 -4.67 -16.70 -2.89
N VAL A 510 -5.22 -15.50 -2.61
CA VAL A 510 -6.47 -15.31 -1.86
C VAL A 510 -7.43 -14.46 -2.68
N LEU A 511 -8.67 -14.94 -2.86
CA LEU A 511 -9.76 -14.14 -3.40
C LEU A 511 -10.32 -13.25 -2.27
N PRO A 512 -10.35 -11.92 -2.43
CA PRO A 512 -10.86 -11.02 -1.39
C PRO A 512 -12.38 -11.14 -1.24
N GLY A 513 -12.86 -10.86 -0.03
CA GLY A 513 -14.30 -10.83 0.27
C GLY A 513 -15.01 -9.56 -0.20
N GLU A 514 -14.28 -8.52 -0.58
CA GLU A 514 -14.86 -7.25 -1.02
C GLU A 514 -13.98 -6.49 -2.00
N VAL A 515 -14.59 -5.54 -2.72
CA VAL A 515 -13.91 -4.53 -3.54
C VAL A 515 -14.56 -3.18 -3.34
N GLU A 516 -13.74 -2.14 -3.23
CA GLU A 516 -14.17 -0.75 -3.19
C GLU A 516 -13.91 -0.05 -4.52
N ILE A 517 -14.92 0.65 -5.02
CA ILE A 517 -14.91 1.36 -6.29
C ILE A 517 -15.39 2.79 -6.05
N GLN A 518 -14.63 3.77 -6.55
CA GLN A 518 -15.01 5.18 -6.48
C GLN A 518 -14.88 5.83 -7.85
N GLY A 519 -15.64 6.90 -8.05
CA GLY A 519 -15.59 7.65 -9.29
C GLY A 519 -16.40 8.93 -9.27
N THR A 520 -16.53 9.52 -10.45
CA THR A 520 -17.27 10.77 -10.68
C THR A 520 -18.25 10.63 -11.83
N VAL A 521 -19.38 11.31 -11.69
CA VAL A 521 -20.37 11.53 -12.75
C VAL A 521 -20.43 13.03 -13.02
N ARG A 522 -20.41 13.42 -14.31
CA ARG A 522 -20.45 14.82 -14.73
C ARG A 522 -21.45 15.02 -15.85
N THR A 523 -22.36 15.96 -15.65
CA THR A 523 -23.38 16.33 -16.64
C THR A 523 -23.82 17.78 -16.43
N PHE A 524 -24.37 18.37 -17.49
CA PHE A 524 -25.05 19.67 -17.43
C PHE A 524 -26.56 19.54 -17.23
N ASP A 525 -27.13 18.34 -17.47
CA ASP A 525 -28.56 18.11 -17.41
C ASP A 525 -28.98 17.57 -16.03
N GLU A 526 -29.85 18.30 -15.35
CA GLU A 526 -30.32 17.96 -13.99
C GLU A 526 -31.21 16.71 -13.98
N THR A 527 -31.89 16.38 -15.09
CA THR A 527 -32.70 15.16 -15.18
C THR A 527 -31.82 13.92 -15.26
N LEU A 528 -30.80 13.93 -16.12
CA LEU A 528 -29.76 12.91 -16.21
C LEU A 528 -29.03 12.78 -14.89
N ARG A 529 -28.68 13.90 -14.25
CA ARG A 529 -28.01 13.92 -12.95
C ARG A 529 -28.76 13.11 -11.88
N ARG A 530 -30.09 13.18 -11.86
CA ARG A 530 -30.94 12.41 -10.93
C ARG A 530 -31.20 10.98 -11.36
N THR A 531 -31.12 10.71 -12.66
CA THR A 531 -31.47 9.40 -13.24
C THR A 531 -30.27 8.45 -13.28
N VAL A 532 -29.07 8.96 -13.55
CA VAL A 532 -27.83 8.17 -13.62
C VAL A 532 -27.58 7.33 -12.36
N PRO A 533 -27.68 7.87 -11.12
CA PRO A 533 -27.49 7.07 -9.91
C PRO A 533 -28.42 5.86 -9.84
N GLN A 534 -29.65 5.99 -10.34
CA GLN A 534 -30.65 4.91 -10.35
C GLN A 534 -30.26 3.82 -11.36
N TRP A 535 -29.75 4.20 -12.53
CA TRP A 535 -29.22 3.25 -13.51
C TRP A 535 -27.96 2.56 -13.03
N MET A 536 -27.06 3.30 -12.37
CA MET A 536 -25.86 2.74 -11.74
C MET A 536 -26.25 1.69 -10.71
N GLU A 537 -27.11 2.04 -9.76
CA GLU A 537 -27.57 1.12 -8.73
C GLU A 537 -28.27 -0.11 -9.32
N ARG A 538 -29.10 0.07 -10.35
CA ARG A 538 -29.75 -1.06 -11.05
C ARG A 538 -28.74 -2.03 -11.65
N ILE A 539 -27.66 -1.53 -12.25
CA ILE A 539 -26.58 -2.36 -12.82
C ILE A 539 -25.82 -3.08 -11.72
N VAL A 540 -25.41 -2.36 -10.66
CA VAL A 540 -24.68 -2.92 -9.52
C VAL A 540 -25.50 -4.03 -8.88
N LYS A 541 -26.78 -3.76 -8.60
CA LYS A 541 -27.73 -4.72 -8.04
C LYS A 541 -27.88 -5.95 -8.92
N GLY A 542 -28.19 -5.77 -10.20
CA GLY A 542 -28.42 -6.90 -11.11
C GLY A 542 -27.21 -7.82 -11.25
N ILE A 543 -26.00 -7.25 -11.31
CA ILE A 543 -24.76 -8.03 -11.39
C ILE A 543 -24.47 -8.74 -10.07
N THR A 544 -24.58 -8.06 -8.93
CA THR A 544 -24.28 -8.66 -7.62
C THR A 544 -25.26 -9.77 -7.27
N GLU A 545 -26.57 -9.57 -7.50
CA GLU A 545 -27.61 -10.59 -7.31
C GLU A 545 -27.37 -11.83 -8.17
N ALA A 546 -26.95 -11.66 -9.44
CA ALA A 546 -26.67 -12.78 -10.34
C ALA A 546 -25.53 -13.69 -9.85
N HIS A 547 -24.60 -13.16 -9.04
CA HIS A 547 -23.46 -13.89 -8.47
C HIS A 547 -23.63 -14.23 -6.98
N GLY A 548 -24.79 -13.91 -6.38
CA GLY A 548 -25.04 -14.13 -4.95
C GLY A 548 -24.26 -13.21 -4.00
N ALA A 549 -23.71 -12.11 -4.52
CA ALA A 549 -23.04 -11.07 -3.73
C ALA A 549 -24.04 -10.02 -3.22
N SER A 550 -23.62 -9.22 -2.25
CA SER A 550 -24.32 -7.99 -1.83
C SER A 550 -23.51 -6.75 -2.17
N TYR A 551 -24.09 -5.56 -2.00
CA TYR A 551 -23.41 -4.30 -2.27
C TYR A 551 -23.86 -3.19 -1.32
N GLU A 552 -22.99 -2.19 -1.17
CA GLU A 552 -23.32 -0.87 -0.66
C GLU A 552 -23.11 0.14 -1.79
N PHE A 553 -24.06 1.06 -1.96
CA PHE A 553 -24.01 2.12 -2.96
C PHE A 553 -24.29 3.46 -2.31
N ARG A 554 -23.40 4.44 -2.53
CA ARG A 554 -23.59 5.83 -2.11
C ARG A 554 -23.33 6.75 -3.29
N PHE A 555 -24.20 7.73 -3.48
CA PHE A 555 -24.04 8.79 -4.47
C PHE A 555 -24.10 10.13 -3.76
N ASP A 556 -23.04 10.91 -3.90
CA ASP A 556 -22.88 12.22 -3.26
C ASP A 556 -22.97 13.30 -4.34
N TYR A 557 -24.03 14.09 -4.28
CA TYR A 557 -24.24 15.22 -5.18
C TYR A 557 -23.27 16.36 -4.84
N GLY A 558 -22.48 16.79 -5.81
CA GLY A 558 -21.61 17.96 -5.72
C GLY A 558 -22.28 19.24 -6.19
N TYR A 559 -21.47 20.15 -6.73
CA TYR A 559 -21.95 21.43 -7.24
C TYR A 559 -22.98 21.23 -8.36
N ARG A 560 -23.89 22.18 -8.51
CA ARG A 560 -24.82 22.22 -9.65
C ARG A 560 -24.03 22.61 -10.91
N PRO A 561 -24.53 22.32 -12.12
CA PRO A 561 -23.86 22.81 -13.32
C PRO A 561 -23.94 24.34 -13.38
N VAL A 562 -22.87 24.99 -13.84
CA VAL A 562 -22.87 26.41 -14.17
C VAL A 562 -23.55 26.56 -15.53
N ILE A 563 -24.77 27.11 -15.51
CA ILE A 563 -25.55 27.43 -16.71
C ILE A 563 -25.68 28.96 -16.77
N ASN A 564 -24.97 29.57 -17.71
CA ASN A 564 -25.03 31.00 -17.93
C ASN A 564 -26.37 31.40 -18.59
N TYR A 565 -26.91 32.54 -18.17
CA TYR A 565 -28.11 33.12 -18.77
C TYR A 565 -27.73 33.96 -19.99
N ASP A 566 -28.25 33.59 -21.16
CA ASP A 566 -27.87 34.19 -22.44
C ASP A 566 -28.02 35.72 -22.48
N GLU A 567 -29.01 36.27 -21.77
CA GLU A 567 -29.22 37.72 -21.68
C GLU A 567 -28.07 38.42 -20.95
N VAL A 568 -27.63 37.90 -19.80
CA VAL A 568 -26.52 38.46 -19.03
C VAL A 568 -25.20 38.21 -19.76
N THR A 569 -25.02 37.02 -20.35
CA THR A 569 -23.82 36.68 -21.12
C THR A 569 -23.65 37.57 -22.35
N ARG A 570 -24.74 37.98 -22.99
CA ARG A 570 -24.69 38.95 -24.08
C ARG A 570 -24.13 40.30 -23.63
N VAL A 571 -24.57 40.78 -22.47
CA VAL A 571 -24.00 42.02 -21.88
C VAL A 571 -22.51 41.86 -21.63
N MET A 572 -22.05 40.69 -21.14
CA MET A 572 -20.63 40.41 -20.95
C MET A 572 -19.86 40.42 -22.27
N GLU A 573 -20.40 39.82 -23.33
CA GLU A 573 -19.77 39.80 -24.66
C GLU A 573 -19.69 41.20 -25.27
N GLU A 574 -20.79 41.96 -25.25
CA GLU A 574 -20.83 43.35 -25.74
C GLU A 574 -19.85 44.25 -24.98
N THR A 575 -19.74 44.06 -23.67
CA THR A 575 -18.76 44.77 -22.83
C THR A 575 -17.33 44.45 -23.26
N ALA A 576 -17.02 43.17 -23.50
CA ALA A 576 -15.69 42.76 -23.95
C ALA A 576 -15.36 43.35 -25.33
N CYS A 577 -16.32 43.33 -26.26
CA CYS A 577 -16.16 43.92 -27.60
C CYS A 577 -15.89 45.43 -27.54
N GLU A 578 -16.63 46.18 -26.72
CA GLU A 578 -16.46 47.63 -26.60
C GLU A 578 -15.12 48.03 -25.97
N LEU A 579 -14.67 47.28 -24.96
CA LEU A 579 -13.42 47.58 -24.26
C LEU A 579 -12.19 47.17 -25.06
N PHE A 580 -12.24 46.03 -25.74
CA PHE A 580 -11.05 45.34 -26.24
C PHE A 580 -11.10 44.94 -27.72
N GLY A 581 -12.19 45.24 -28.42
CA GLY A 581 -12.40 44.83 -29.80
C GLY A 581 -13.01 43.41 -29.93
N GLU A 582 -13.57 43.12 -31.10
CA GLU A 582 -14.22 41.84 -31.39
C GLU A 582 -13.20 40.68 -31.35
N GLU A 583 -11.95 40.94 -31.70
CA GLU A 583 -10.87 39.96 -31.68
C GLU A 583 -10.53 39.48 -30.26
N ALA A 584 -10.84 40.26 -29.22
CA ALA A 584 -10.61 39.87 -27.84
C ALA A 584 -11.62 38.82 -27.37
N VAL A 585 -12.78 38.71 -28.00
CA VAL A 585 -13.80 37.74 -27.60
C VAL A 585 -13.49 36.36 -28.14
N ALA A 586 -13.37 35.39 -27.24
CA ALA A 586 -13.24 33.98 -27.56
C ALA A 586 -14.51 33.24 -27.14
N ARG A 587 -15.34 32.83 -28.09
CA ARG A 587 -16.48 31.95 -27.80
C ARG A 587 -15.98 30.54 -27.55
N LEU A 588 -16.07 30.08 -26.31
CA LEU A 588 -15.55 28.79 -25.88
C LEU A 588 -16.64 27.73 -25.83
N LYS A 589 -16.21 26.47 -25.90
CA LYS A 589 -17.09 25.34 -25.66
C LYS A 589 -17.23 25.09 -24.15
N PRO A 590 -18.36 24.52 -23.70
CA PRO A 590 -18.51 24.06 -22.33
C PRO A 590 -17.40 23.06 -21.95
N ASN A 591 -17.04 23.00 -20.68
CA ASN A 591 -16.11 22.00 -20.17
C ASN A 591 -16.70 21.20 -19.02
N MET A 592 -16.16 20.00 -18.79
CA MET A 592 -16.67 19.09 -17.77
C MET A 592 -16.11 19.39 -16.37
N GLY A 593 -15.42 20.51 -16.16
CA GLY A 593 -15.04 20.99 -14.83
C GLY A 593 -16.27 21.28 -13.96
N GLY A 594 -16.06 21.56 -12.67
CA GLY A 594 -17.11 21.99 -11.76
C GLY A 594 -16.72 23.29 -11.08
N GLU A 595 -17.71 24.07 -10.67
CA GLU A 595 -17.55 25.40 -10.06
C GLU A 595 -18.78 25.67 -9.18
N ASP A 596 -18.59 26.11 -7.94
CA ASP A 596 -19.67 26.29 -6.98
C ASP A 596 -20.40 27.64 -7.12
N PHE A 597 -19.94 28.53 -8.01
CA PHE A 597 -20.69 29.71 -8.48
C PHE A 597 -22.12 29.36 -8.95
N SER A 598 -22.34 28.11 -9.37
CA SER A 598 -23.66 27.56 -9.68
C SER A 598 -24.71 27.72 -8.57
N ALA A 599 -24.30 27.84 -7.29
CA ALA A 599 -25.19 28.12 -6.17
C ALA A 599 -25.79 29.53 -6.24
N PHE A 600 -25.02 30.54 -6.65
CA PHE A 600 -25.53 31.91 -6.83
C PHE A 600 -26.53 31.98 -8.00
N LEU A 601 -26.26 31.23 -9.08
CA LEU A 601 -27.15 31.14 -10.24
C LEU A 601 -28.52 30.51 -9.94
N GLN A 602 -28.69 29.87 -8.79
CA GLN A 602 -30.02 29.40 -8.33
C GLN A 602 -30.88 30.53 -7.75
N LYS A 603 -30.28 31.68 -7.45
CA LYS A 603 -30.96 32.82 -6.81
C LYS A 603 -31.19 33.98 -7.76
N ALA A 604 -30.30 34.19 -8.72
CA ALA A 604 -30.39 35.28 -9.69
C ALA A 604 -29.87 34.84 -11.07
N PRO A 605 -30.40 35.39 -12.18
CA PRO A 605 -29.77 35.23 -13.49
C PRO A 605 -28.34 35.78 -13.46
N GLY A 606 -27.46 35.15 -14.22
CA GLY A 606 -26.06 35.52 -14.16
C GLY A 606 -25.19 34.96 -15.26
N SER A 607 -23.95 35.43 -15.29
CA SER A 607 -22.93 34.98 -16.24
C SER A 607 -21.57 34.83 -15.55
N PHE A 608 -20.96 33.68 -15.77
CA PHE A 608 -19.58 33.39 -15.43
C PHE A 608 -18.74 33.42 -16.71
N PHE A 609 -17.59 34.10 -16.69
CA PHE A 609 -16.75 34.26 -17.89
C PHE A 609 -15.28 34.03 -17.57
N TYR A 610 -14.49 33.71 -18.60
CA TYR A 610 -13.05 33.53 -18.44
C TYR A 610 -12.27 34.79 -18.82
N VAL A 611 -11.23 35.09 -18.07
CA VAL A 611 -10.21 36.08 -18.46
C VAL A 611 -8.94 35.32 -18.82
N GLY A 612 -8.49 35.44 -20.06
CA GLY A 612 -7.27 34.80 -20.55
C GLY A 612 -6.06 35.25 -19.75
N ALA A 613 -5.29 34.28 -19.25
CA ALA A 613 -4.14 34.51 -18.38
C ALA A 613 -2.88 33.74 -18.83
N GLY A 614 -2.96 33.04 -19.95
CA GLY A 614 -1.85 32.33 -20.58
C GLY A 614 -0.94 33.27 -21.35
N ASN A 615 0.35 32.97 -21.39
CA ASN A 615 1.34 33.73 -22.14
C ASN A 615 2.52 32.84 -22.51
N VAL A 616 2.59 32.42 -23.77
CA VAL A 616 3.63 31.51 -24.26
C VAL A 616 5.01 32.15 -24.16
N GLU A 617 5.14 33.44 -24.46
CA GLU A 617 6.41 34.17 -24.42
C GLU A 617 6.97 34.27 -22.98
N LYS A 618 6.09 34.45 -21.99
CA LYS A 618 6.45 34.43 -20.57
C LYS A 618 6.53 33.00 -19.98
N GLY A 619 6.36 31.95 -20.78
CA GLY A 619 6.40 30.54 -20.33
C GLY A 619 5.17 30.09 -19.51
N ILE A 620 4.08 30.85 -19.55
CA ILE A 620 2.84 30.65 -18.81
C ILE A 620 1.92 29.76 -19.64
N VAL A 621 2.27 28.46 -19.68
CA VAL A 621 1.63 27.45 -20.54
C VAL A 621 1.08 26.25 -19.76
N TYR A 622 1.20 26.26 -18.43
CA TYR A 622 0.76 25.16 -17.59
C TYR A 622 -0.71 25.34 -17.18
N PRO A 623 -1.52 24.25 -17.20
CA PRO A 623 -2.92 24.32 -16.84
C PRO A 623 -3.10 24.54 -15.33
N HIS A 624 -4.34 24.88 -14.94
CA HIS A 624 -4.77 24.89 -13.55
C HIS A 624 -4.46 23.56 -12.84
N HIS A 625 -4.20 23.61 -11.53
CA HIS A 625 -3.76 22.49 -10.68
C HIS A 625 -2.41 21.84 -11.04
N HIS A 626 -1.70 22.31 -12.07
CA HIS A 626 -0.33 21.87 -12.33
C HIS A 626 0.65 22.50 -11.32
N PRO A 627 1.68 21.80 -10.79
CA PRO A 627 2.62 22.37 -9.82
C PRO A 627 3.40 23.61 -10.30
N ARG A 628 3.51 23.77 -11.62
CA ARG A 628 4.12 24.95 -12.30
C ARG A 628 3.11 26.00 -12.76
N PHE A 629 1.86 25.89 -12.33
CA PHE A 629 0.82 26.86 -12.66
C PHE A 629 1.22 28.27 -12.22
N THR A 630 1.02 29.22 -13.12
CA THR A 630 1.13 30.67 -12.88
C THR A 630 0.21 31.38 -13.87
N ILE A 631 0.03 32.68 -13.70
CA ILE A 631 -0.81 33.53 -14.55
C ILE A 631 -0.02 34.74 -15.05
N ASP A 632 -0.42 35.31 -16.18
CA ASP A 632 0.00 36.65 -16.57
C ASP A 632 -0.80 37.68 -15.76
N GLU A 633 -0.15 38.38 -14.83
CA GLU A 633 -0.79 39.37 -13.96
C GLU A 633 -1.38 40.56 -14.72
N ASP A 634 -0.91 40.82 -15.95
CA ASP A 634 -1.50 41.85 -16.82
C ASP A 634 -2.95 41.50 -17.23
N ALA A 635 -3.41 40.27 -16.98
CA ALA A 635 -4.80 39.85 -17.14
C ALA A 635 -5.73 40.38 -16.02
N LEU A 636 -5.16 40.73 -14.85
CA LEU A 636 -5.97 41.19 -13.70
C LEU A 636 -6.64 42.53 -13.98
N GLU A 637 -5.92 43.43 -14.66
CA GLU A 637 -6.47 44.72 -15.07
C GLU A 637 -7.66 44.54 -16.02
N ILE A 638 -7.54 43.61 -16.97
CA ILE A 638 -8.62 43.26 -17.91
C ILE A 638 -9.85 42.78 -17.14
N GLY A 639 -9.68 41.89 -16.15
CA GLY A 639 -10.79 41.42 -15.33
C GLY A 639 -11.44 42.52 -14.49
N VAL A 640 -10.66 43.47 -13.95
CA VAL A 640 -11.21 44.65 -13.25
C VAL A 640 -12.04 45.52 -14.20
N GLN A 641 -11.51 45.82 -15.40
CA GLN A 641 -12.20 46.61 -16.41
C GLN A 641 -13.51 45.95 -16.84
N MET A 642 -13.49 44.63 -17.08
CA MET A 642 -14.69 43.84 -17.37
C MET A 642 -15.74 43.94 -16.26
N PHE A 643 -15.35 43.72 -15.00
CA PHE A 643 -16.29 43.83 -13.87
C PHE A 643 -16.89 45.23 -13.76
N VAL A 644 -16.08 46.28 -13.86
CA VAL A 644 -16.56 47.68 -13.73
C VAL A 644 -17.52 48.02 -14.86
N ALA A 645 -17.14 47.81 -16.12
CA ALA A 645 -17.96 48.18 -17.27
C ALA A 645 -19.24 47.35 -17.36
N ALA A 646 -19.17 46.04 -17.12
CA ALA A 646 -20.35 45.17 -17.15
C ALA A 646 -21.34 45.55 -16.03
N THR A 647 -20.85 45.84 -14.82
CA THR A 647 -21.71 46.26 -13.71
C THR A 647 -22.43 47.57 -14.03
N LEU A 648 -21.73 48.57 -14.59
CA LEU A 648 -22.36 49.84 -14.99
C LEU A 648 -23.44 49.64 -16.07
N LYS A 649 -23.19 48.76 -17.05
CA LYS A 649 -24.19 48.42 -18.07
C LYS A 649 -25.41 47.73 -17.49
N LEU A 650 -25.20 46.75 -16.60
CA LEU A 650 -26.29 46.04 -15.94
C LEU A 650 -27.14 46.96 -15.06
N LEU A 651 -26.53 47.95 -14.41
CA LEU A 651 -27.27 48.98 -13.65
C LEU A 651 -28.06 49.93 -14.56
N ALA A 652 -27.53 50.27 -15.75
CA ALA A 652 -28.20 51.16 -16.70
C ALA A 652 -29.40 50.49 -17.41
N GLY A 653 -29.41 49.16 -17.48
CA GLY A 653 -30.51 48.38 -18.10
C GLY A 653 -31.67 48.04 -17.15
N ALA A 654 -31.62 48.46 -15.88
CA ALA A 654 -32.61 48.13 -14.85
C ALA A 654 -33.76 49.16 -14.71
N GLU A 655 -34.01 49.99 -15.74
CA GLU A 655 -35.14 50.94 -15.79
C GLU A 655 -36.47 50.34 -16.27
#